data_AF-A0A7Y4RVR1-F1
#
_entry.id   AF-A0A7Y4RVR1-F1
#
_cell.length_a   1.000
_cell.length_b   1.000
_cell.length_c   1.000
_cell.angle_alpha   90.00
_cell.angle_beta   90.00
_cell.angle_gamma   90.00
#
_symmetry.space_group_name_H-M   'P 1'
#
loop_
_entity.id
_entity.type
_entity.pdbx_description
1 polymer ?
#
loop_
_entity_poly.entity_id
_entity_poly.type
_entity_poly.pdbx_seq_one_letter_code
_entity_poly.pdbx_strand_id
1 'polypeptide(L)'
;MPKIKFQSSSILLRVLLSLIIYHIACVCYAYTFDAIETRFDANYLATPISLTGTVVTPAGLPLQNAKISVIAWGPSGISNANKTTTSDATGQFTLSGLARRNVLLSVVFPGHYSEIVPADLNRPLSELTTATGKIYVKKILADQTRLIFGGDTMIGRRFVDADGDGIEGEPGDLVRPATRTEDTLALLKYLRDSLSAADYTIVNLESTMASQPIPSNCSKSITFFSYPETLAGLKGSGIDGVNLGNNHIYDYLSSGLNETLFNVAAAGLDAAGAGASNTDALKTTIYHTFNNVSLSMLGFSQIVTGGLSDRSCWITARDGNSTEPAKPGALEASSGNIKRFLQKEAGRFAIPMIHGGTEYSSYPSNAMRSRYVTSILNNAGVVISHHPHTTQGIGLVNDTTGSPRFAVLSLGNLLFDQEVFETFQSYIVIADVEKQGTDYVVSHLKLVPIHHENYVPKLLTGKALARLGRDIGHLSTYLPTSPSGSSTPDGLRGAVVFPDGHRVYSFRDASQYTTLSSAQTLTAAVSAVTQSTSAIEFSRTSPSDMLSSIKTNTAATTEYGRDILKYGDFEDNDVDGDYSEGTSWSQTNARYIENNVVRSGTGALVLLRNSSNITDTACNNQNRISFPAGSKLTLRGWIRGQNSGTFKVRIRFYDKNGAIISTTNNFTKTPGTYGWTAYNVDVTAPANAQSLTIWYVQSPPLSGEGRVYIDDTAIVLWEGKNTTSLTGFSLPTPNNWSYFRFNTVAPAVANLQITLGHKTYSALLK
;
A
#
# COMPACT_ATOMS: atom_id res chain seq x y z
N MET A 1 61.97 -34.96 -15.50
CA MET A 1 61.56 -35.96 -16.53
C MET A 1 61.67 -37.36 -15.94
N PRO A 2 60.83 -38.34 -16.31
CA PRO A 2 59.40 -38.23 -16.58
C PRO A 2 58.60 -39.36 -15.89
N LYS A 3 57.29 -39.16 -15.70
CA LYS A 3 56.29 -40.18 -16.06
C LYS A 3 54.92 -39.53 -16.20
N ILE A 4 54.55 -39.43 -17.47
CA ILE A 4 53.23 -39.11 -18.01
C ILE A 4 52.24 -40.20 -17.57
N LYS A 5 51.02 -39.82 -17.16
CA LYS A 5 49.81 -40.61 -17.44
C LYS A 5 48.64 -39.66 -17.74
N PHE A 6 48.02 -39.95 -18.88
CA PHE A 6 46.93 -39.22 -19.51
C PHE A 6 45.63 -39.23 -18.69
N GLN A 7 44.87 -38.16 -18.91
CA GLN A 7 43.46 -37.98 -18.58
C GLN A 7 42.54 -39.07 -19.15
N SER A 8 41.29 -39.01 -18.67
CA SER A 8 40.03 -39.40 -19.34
C SER A 8 39.34 -40.66 -18.79
N SER A 9 38.57 -40.49 -17.71
CA SER A 9 37.38 -41.33 -17.44
C SER A 9 36.41 -40.80 -16.37
N SER A 10 36.69 -39.67 -15.68
CA SER A 10 35.82 -39.19 -14.58
C SER A 10 34.86 -38.04 -14.92
N ILE A 11 35.01 -37.40 -16.08
CA ILE A 11 34.15 -36.27 -16.48
C ILE A 11 32.83 -36.77 -17.10
N LEU A 12 32.85 -37.86 -17.87
CA LEU A 12 31.61 -38.42 -18.43
C LEU A 12 30.71 -39.05 -17.35
N LEU A 13 31.29 -39.62 -16.28
CA LEU A 13 30.51 -40.25 -15.21
C LEU A 13 29.92 -39.23 -14.21
N ARG A 14 30.57 -38.07 -14.01
CA ARG A 14 30.01 -36.97 -13.22
C ARG A 14 28.96 -36.18 -14.01
N VAL A 15 29.14 -36.02 -15.32
CA VAL A 15 28.11 -35.41 -16.19
C VAL A 15 26.89 -36.34 -16.33
N LEU A 16 27.06 -37.67 -16.43
CA LEU A 16 25.92 -38.60 -16.41
C LEU A 16 25.22 -38.69 -15.05
N LEU A 17 25.94 -38.63 -13.91
CA LEU A 17 25.28 -38.62 -12.59
C LEU A 17 24.53 -37.30 -12.35
N SER A 18 25.05 -36.16 -12.81
CA SER A 18 24.35 -34.88 -12.74
C SER A 18 23.15 -34.81 -13.68
N LEU A 19 23.17 -35.48 -14.85
CA LEU A 19 22.02 -35.59 -15.75
C LEU A 19 20.96 -36.59 -15.27
N ILE A 20 21.33 -37.63 -14.51
CA ILE A 20 20.38 -38.61 -13.96
C ILE A 20 19.78 -38.11 -12.62
N ILE A 21 20.50 -37.29 -11.85
CA ILE A 21 19.94 -36.67 -10.62
C ILE A 21 19.05 -35.45 -10.94
N TYR A 22 19.20 -34.83 -12.12
CA TYR A 22 18.27 -33.79 -12.61
C TYR A 22 17.04 -34.32 -13.36
N HIS A 23 16.88 -35.64 -13.49
CA HIS A 23 15.75 -36.29 -14.16
C HIS A 23 15.10 -37.42 -13.35
N ILE A 24 15.23 -37.39 -12.02
CA ILE A 24 14.10 -37.84 -11.21
C ILE A 24 13.04 -36.75 -11.40
N ALA A 25 12.28 -36.88 -12.48
CA ALA A 25 10.96 -36.32 -12.53
C ALA A 25 10.29 -36.76 -11.22
N CYS A 26 10.18 -35.83 -10.27
CA CYS A 26 9.05 -35.84 -9.39
C CYS A 26 7.88 -36.08 -10.32
N VAL A 27 7.20 -37.22 -10.18
CA VAL A 27 6.00 -37.48 -10.97
C VAL A 27 5.01 -36.42 -10.49
N CYS A 28 5.11 -35.23 -11.05
CA CYS A 28 4.09 -34.22 -11.04
C CYS A 28 2.96 -34.91 -11.78
N TYR A 29 2.03 -35.48 -11.01
CA TYR A 29 0.75 -35.87 -11.55
C TYR A 29 0.16 -34.59 -12.13
N ALA A 30 0.22 -34.43 -13.45
CA ALA A 30 -0.50 -33.37 -14.14
C ALA A 30 -1.97 -33.60 -13.78
N TYR A 31 -2.56 -32.66 -13.03
CA TYR A 31 -3.95 -32.83 -12.64
C TYR A 31 -4.79 -32.63 -13.90
N THR A 32 -5.79 -33.48 -14.13
CA THR A 32 -6.73 -33.30 -15.25
C THR A 32 -7.40 -31.92 -15.24
N PHE A 33 -7.43 -31.28 -14.08
CA PHE A 33 -7.84 -29.89 -13.85
C PHE A 33 -7.08 -28.87 -14.68
N ASP A 34 -5.77 -29.04 -14.80
CA ASP A 34 -4.88 -28.00 -15.32
C ASP A 34 -5.26 -27.67 -16.77
N ALA A 35 -5.79 -28.65 -17.51
CA ALA A 35 -6.30 -28.46 -18.86
C ALA A 35 -7.64 -27.69 -18.93
N ILE A 36 -8.49 -27.78 -17.90
CA ILE A 36 -9.73 -27.00 -17.81
C ILE A 36 -9.39 -25.55 -17.49
N GLU A 37 -8.52 -25.33 -16.51
CA GLU A 37 -8.08 -24.00 -16.11
C GLU A 37 -7.36 -23.29 -17.26
N THR A 38 -6.39 -23.96 -17.88
CA THR A 38 -5.68 -23.44 -19.06
C THR A 38 -6.64 -23.03 -20.18
N ARG A 39 -7.72 -23.78 -20.38
CA ARG A 39 -8.74 -23.46 -21.40
C ARG A 39 -9.59 -22.25 -20.98
N PHE A 40 -9.93 -22.16 -19.70
CA PHE A 40 -10.62 -20.99 -19.16
C PHE A 40 -9.76 -19.73 -19.33
N ASP A 41 -8.49 -19.79 -18.93
CA ASP A 41 -7.55 -18.67 -19.08
C ASP A 41 -7.40 -18.24 -20.54
N ALA A 42 -7.26 -19.20 -21.46
CA ALA A 42 -7.20 -18.89 -22.89
C ALA A 42 -8.49 -18.19 -23.38
N ASN A 43 -9.66 -18.62 -22.90
CA ASN A 43 -10.93 -17.97 -23.22
C ASN A 43 -11.07 -16.59 -22.55
N TYR A 44 -10.61 -16.45 -21.31
CA TYR A 44 -10.62 -15.19 -20.56
C TYR A 44 -9.79 -14.13 -21.27
N LEU A 45 -8.58 -14.50 -21.70
CA LEU A 45 -7.67 -13.62 -22.46
C LEU A 45 -8.20 -13.29 -23.85
N ALA A 46 -8.87 -14.24 -24.51
CA ALA A 46 -9.47 -14.02 -25.82
C ALA A 46 -10.78 -13.22 -25.78
N THR A 47 -11.45 -13.11 -24.63
CA THR A 47 -12.74 -12.42 -24.49
C THR A 47 -12.53 -10.95 -24.16
N PRO A 48 -12.76 -10.03 -25.12
CA PRO A 48 -12.48 -8.62 -24.89
C PRO A 48 -13.41 -7.98 -23.85
N ILE A 49 -12.94 -6.87 -23.29
CA ILE A 49 -13.72 -5.95 -22.46
C ILE A 49 -13.66 -4.54 -23.06
N SER A 50 -14.73 -3.77 -22.89
CA SER A 50 -14.75 -2.34 -23.22
C SER A 50 -14.56 -1.51 -21.96
N LEU A 51 -13.75 -0.45 -22.04
CA LEU A 51 -13.58 0.53 -20.97
C LEU A 51 -14.22 1.85 -21.39
N THR A 52 -15.05 2.40 -20.50
CA THR A 52 -15.73 3.68 -20.72
C THR A 52 -15.35 4.69 -19.65
N GLY A 53 -15.58 5.96 -19.92
CA GLY A 53 -15.38 7.01 -18.94
C GLY A 53 -15.82 8.37 -19.46
N THR A 54 -15.70 9.39 -18.61
CA THR A 54 -16.03 10.77 -18.98
C THR A 54 -14.92 11.71 -18.55
N VAL A 55 -14.32 12.42 -19.50
CA VAL A 55 -13.30 13.44 -19.24
C VAL A 55 -13.98 14.79 -19.01
N VAL A 56 -13.73 15.39 -17.86
CA VAL A 56 -14.36 16.63 -17.43
C VAL A 56 -13.35 17.59 -16.80
N THR A 57 -13.69 18.87 -16.78
CA THR A 57 -13.00 19.86 -15.94
C THR A 57 -13.30 19.61 -14.46
N PRO A 58 -12.56 20.22 -13.52
CA PRO A 58 -12.87 20.11 -12.09
C PRO A 58 -14.28 20.65 -11.72
N ALA A 59 -14.80 21.60 -12.51
CA ALA A 59 -16.18 22.09 -12.41
C ALA A 59 -17.24 21.12 -12.98
N GLY A 60 -16.83 19.99 -13.56
CA GLY A 60 -17.71 18.98 -14.14
C GLY A 60 -18.15 19.23 -15.57
N LEU A 61 -17.54 20.19 -16.27
CA LEU A 61 -17.84 20.47 -17.68
C LEU A 61 -17.16 19.44 -18.59
N PRO A 62 -17.85 18.88 -19.59
CA PRO A 62 -17.25 17.89 -20.50
C PRO A 62 -16.12 18.48 -21.33
N LEU A 63 -15.07 17.69 -21.56
CA LEU A 63 -13.96 18.04 -22.44
C LEU A 63 -13.99 17.18 -23.69
N GLN A 64 -14.26 17.80 -24.84
CA GLN A 64 -14.23 17.14 -26.15
C GLN A 64 -12.80 17.04 -26.68
N ASN A 65 -12.48 15.94 -27.38
CA ASN A 65 -11.19 15.68 -28.01
C ASN A 65 -10.01 15.55 -27.02
N ALA A 66 -10.26 15.23 -25.75
CA ALA A 66 -9.20 14.75 -24.86
C ALA A 66 -8.70 13.41 -25.40
N LYS A 67 -7.38 13.23 -25.50
CA LYS A 67 -6.75 12.00 -25.96
C LYS A 67 -6.59 11.06 -24.78
N ILE A 68 -7.10 9.84 -24.92
CA ILE A 68 -6.95 8.76 -23.95
C ILE A 68 -6.06 7.69 -24.60
N SER A 69 -4.93 7.38 -23.98
CA SER A 69 -3.98 6.37 -24.46
C SER A 69 -3.74 5.33 -23.38
N VAL A 70 -3.69 4.06 -23.77
CA VAL A 70 -3.40 2.96 -22.85
C VAL A 70 -1.89 2.79 -22.67
N ILE A 71 -1.44 2.76 -21.43
CA ILE A 71 -0.12 2.33 -21.00
C ILE A 71 -0.28 0.92 -20.41
N ALA A 72 0.42 -0.04 -21.00
CA ALA A 72 0.29 -1.46 -20.65
C ALA A 72 1.63 -2.17 -20.72
N TRP A 73 1.73 -3.27 -19.97
CA TRP A 73 2.89 -4.16 -19.93
C TRP A 73 2.46 -5.59 -20.28
N GLY A 74 3.38 -6.55 -20.14
CA GLY A 74 3.14 -7.97 -20.42
C GLY A 74 3.68 -8.45 -21.78
N PRO A 75 3.66 -9.77 -22.03
CA PRO A 75 4.27 -10.38 -23.21
C PRO A 75 3.62 -9.92 -24.53
N SER A 76 4.42 -9.88 -25.60
CA SER A 76 3.98 -9.53 -26.95
C SER A 76 2.83 -10.42 -27.41
N GLY A 77 1.67 -9.85 -27.75
CA GLY A 77 0.49 -10.55 -28.27
C GLY A 77 -0.77 -10.49 -27.39
N ILE A 78 -0.63 -10.12 -26.10
CA ILE A 78 -1.76 -9.96 -25.15
C ILE A 78 -1.85 -8.51 -24.64
N SER A 79 -0.85 -7.69 -24.96
CA SER A 79 -0.76 -6.31 -24.47
C SER A 79 -1.85 -5.40 -25.03
N ASN A 80 -2.44 -4.59 -24.15
CA ASN A 80 -3.31 -3.48 -24.51
C ASN A 80 -2.55 -2.26 -25.08
N ALA A 81 -1.24 -2.39 -25.34
CA ALA A 81 -0.39 -1.32 -25.86
C ALA A 81 -0.94 -0.68 -27.13
N ASN A 82 -0.62 0.61 -27.30
CA ASN A 82 -0.96 1.45 -28.46
C ASN A 82 -2.46 1.69 -28.70
N LYS A 83 -3.35 1.22 -27.82
CA LYS A 83 -4.78 1.52 -27.93
C LYS A 83 -5.04 2.95 -27.47
N THR A 84 -5.73 3.71 -28.31
CA THR A 84 -6.06 5.11 -28.05
C THR A 84 -7.48 5.43 -28.50
N THR A 85 -8.11 6.41 -27.86
CA THR A 85 -9.39 6.98 -28.27
C THR A 85 -9.42 8.47 -27.92
N THR A 86 -10.50 9.15 -28.28
CA THR A 86 -10.74 10.55 -27.90
C THR A 86 -12.12 10.70 -27.30
N SER A 87 -12.28 11.64 -26.36
CA SER A 87 -13.59 11.97 -25.81
C SER A 87 -14.47 12.72 -26.83
N ASP A 88 -15.77 12.46 -26.79
CA ASP A 88 -16.78 13.10 -27.63
C ASP A 88 -17.26 14.46 -27.07
N ALA A 89 -18.27 15.07 -27.68
CA ALA A 89 -18.82 16.37 -27.27
C ALA A 89 -19.43 16.36 -25.84
N THR A 90 -19.78 15.19 -25.32
CA THR A 90 -20.25 14.99 -23.94
C THR A 90 -19.12 14.62 -22.98
N GLY A 91 -17.87 14.62 -23.47
CA GLY A 91 -16.69 14.21 -22.72
C GLY A 91 -16.57 12.69 -22.58
N GLN A 92 -17.49 11.91 -23.13
CA GLN A 92 -17.49 10.46 -23.00
C GLN A 92 -16.48 9.81 -23.95
N PHE A 93 -15.87 8.72 -23.53
CA PHE A 93 -15.01 7.91 -24.38
C PHE A 93 -15.32 6.42 -24.23
N THR A 94 -14.93 5.64 -25.24
CA THR A 94 -14.93 4.18 -25.19
C THR A 94 -13.65 3.64 -25.82
N LEU A 95 -12.99 2.74 -25.10
CA LEU A 95 -11.90 1.89 -25.57
C LEU A 95 -12.44 0.46 -25.66
N SER A 96 -12.61 -0.06 -26.86
CA SER A 96 -13.14 -1.41 -27.09
C SER A 96 -12.02 -2.41 -27.35
N GLY A 97 -12.34 -3.70 -27.20
CA GLY A 97 -11.43 -4.78 -27.58
C GLY A 97 -10.22 -4.90 -26.66
N LEU A 98 -10.30 -4.44 -25.40
CA LEU A 98 -9.23 -4.57 -24.44
C LEU A 98 -9.10 -6.01 -23.95
N ALA A 99 -7.87 -6.49 -23.79
CA ALA A 99 -7.61 -7.68 -22.99
C ALA A 99 -7.94 -7.37 -21.52
N ARG A 100 -8.38 -8.39 -20.79
CA ARG A 100 -8.70 -8.32 -19.36
C ARG A 100 -7.41 -8.37 -18.53
N ARG A 101 -6.71 -7.24 -18.56
CA ARG A 101 -5.45 -6.96 -17.85
C ARG A 101 -5.53 -5.53 -17.38
N ASN A 102 -5.31 -5.27 -16.11
CA ASN A 102 -5.35 -3.91 -15.60
C ASN A 102 -4.32 -3.03 -16.35
N VAL A 103 -4.67 -1.77 -16.57
CA VAL A 103 -3.84 -0.83 -17.34
C VAL A 103 -3.83 0.53 -16.69
N LEU A 104 -2.85 1.36 -17.07
CA LEU A 104 -2.95 2.81 -16.88
C LEU A 104 -3.52 3.47 -18.13
N LEU A 105 -4.33 4.50 -17.94
CA LEU A 105 -4.68 5.44 -18.99
C LEU A 105 -3.88 6.72 -18.80
N SER A 106 -3.27 7.20 -19.89
CA SER A 106 -2.81 8.58 -20.00
C SER A 106 -3.92 9.41 -20.66
N VAL A 107 -4.45 10.37 -19.91
CA VAL A 107 -5.48 11.32 -20.39
C VAL A 107 -4.84 12.68 -20.57
N VAL A 108 -4.77 13.13 -21.82
CA VAL A 108 -4.10 14.37 -22.22
C VAL A 108 -5.09 15.30 -22.91
N PHE A 109 -5.14 16.54 -22.47
CA PHE A 109 -5.90 17.61 -23.13
C PHE A 109 -5.03 18.88 -23.19
N PRO A 110 -4.92 19.57 -24.34
CA PRO A 110 -4.02 20.71 -24.48
C PRO A 110 -4.20 21.78 -23.40
N GLY A 111 -3.08 22.28 -22.84
CA GLY A 111 -3.08 23.31 -21.79
C GLY A 111 -3.57 22.82 -20.41
N HIS A 112 -3.63 21.51 -20.19
CA HIS A 112 -4.03 20.90 -18.92
C HIS A 112 -2.96 19.91 -18.45
N TYR A 113 -2.95 19.61 -17.14
CA TYR A 113 -2.12 18.53 -16.62
C TYR A 113 -2.61 17.19 -17.17
N SER A 114 -1.67 16.32 -17.52
CA SER A 114 -2.00 14.94 -17.86
C SER A 114 -2.47 14.20 -16.61
N GLU A 115 -3.47 13.34 -16.76
CA GLU A 115 -3.93 12.48 -15.68
C GLU A 115 -3.61 11.01 -16.01
N ILE A 116 -2.91 10.36 -15.09
CA ILE A 116 -2.60 8.93 -15.15
C ILE A 116 -3.59 8.18 -14.27
N VAL A 117 -4.36 7.29 -14.87
CA VAL A 117 -5.56 6.69 -14.28
C VAL A 117 -5.46 5.15 -14.29
N PRO A 118 -5.43 4.49 -13.12
CA PRO A 118 -5.53 3.04 -13.06
C PRO A 118 -6.94 2.57 -13.45
N ALA A 119 -7.03 1.54 -14.29
CA ALA A 119 -8.28 0.96 -14.78
C ALA A 119 -8.37 -0.53 -14.46
N ASP A 120 -9.47 -0.91 -13.80
CA ASP A 120 -9.82 -2.30 -13.47
C ASP A 120 -10.46 -2.98 -14.68
N LEU A 121 -9.68 -3.85 -15.33
CA LEU A 121 -10.11 -4.68 -16.46
C LEU A 121 -10.21 -6.16 -16.08
N ASN A 122 -9.75 -6.56 -14.90
CA ASN A 122 -9.89 -7.89 -14.33
C ASN A 122 -11.33 -8.09 -13.84
N ARG A 123 -12.26 -8.26 -14.80
CA ARG A 123 -13.69 -8.40 -14.56
C ARG A 123 -14.20 -9.78 -14.95
N PRO A 124 -15.28 -10.30 -14.34
CA PRO A 124 -15.91 -11.55 -14.76
C PRO A 124 -16.26 -11.56 -16.25
N LEU A 125 -16.25 -12.73 -16.89
CA LEU A 125 -16.58 -12.89 -18.32
C LEU A 125 -17.98 -12.37 -18.69
N SER A 126 -18.91 -12.37 -17.73
CA SER A 126 -20.26 -11.81 -17.89
C SER A 126 -20.27 -10.28 -18.01
N GLU A 127 -19.21 -9.61 -17.57
CA GLU A 127 -19.06 -8.17 -17.67
C GLU A 127 -18.27 -7.81 -18.93
N LEU A 128 -18.97 -7.33 -19.95
CA LEU A 128 -18.37 -6.93 -21.24
C LEU A 128 -17.88 -5.47 -21.24
N THR A 129 -18.26 -4.69 -20.23
CA THR A 129 -17.92 -3.28 -20.10
C THR A 129 -17.60 -2.93 -18.66
N THR A 130 -16.60 -2.08 -18.45
CA THR A 130 -16.26 -1.45 -17.16
C THR A 130 -16.06 0.05 -17.37
N ALA A 131 -15.96 0.83 -16.28
CA ALA A 131 -15.87 2.28 -16.34
C ALA A 131 -14.86 2.87 -15.36
N THR A 132 -14.12 3.89 -15.79
CA THR A 132 -13.26 4.71 -14.93
C THR A 132 -14.05 5.72 -14.08
N GLY A 133 -15.32 5.93 -14.40
CA GLY A 133 -16.09 7.08 -13.93
C GLY A 133 -15.59 8.40 -14.54
N LYS A 134 -15.71 9.48 -13.77
CA LYS A 134 -15.22 10.81 -14.18
C LYS A 134 -13.70 10.90 -14.02
N ILE A 135 -13.04 11.40 -15.06
CA ILE A 135 -11.62 11.77 -15.05
C ILE A 135 -11.53 13.29 -15.08
N TYR A 136 -11.05 13.87 -13.99
CA TYR A 136 -10.96 15.31 -13.81
C TYR A 136 -9.61 15.83 -14.29
N VAL A 137 -9.61 16.56 -15.41
CA VAL A 137 -8.40 17.10 -16.03
C VAL A 137 -8.30 18.58 -15.69
N LYS A 138 -7.26 18.95 -14.93
CA LYS A 138 -7.09 20.32 -14.41
C LYS A 138 -6.30 21.18 -15.39
N LYS A 139 -6.83 22.37 -15.71
CA LYS A 139 -6.15 23.35 -16.56
C LYS A 139 -4.87 23.84 -15.89
N ILE A 140 -3.80 23.99 -16.66
CA ILE A 140 -2.58 24.64 -16.20
C ILE A 140 -2.84 26.16 -16.27
N LEU A 141 -2.82 26.80 -15.11
CA LEU A 141 -3.05 28.23 -14.96
C LEU A 141 -1.81 28.91 -14.40
N ALA A 142 -1.69 30.21 -14.66
CA ALA A 142 -0.85 31.05 -13.83
C ALA A 142 -1.28 30.92 -12.37
N ASP A 143 -0.32 31.04 -11.45
CA ASP A 143 -0.54 30.95 -10.00
C ASP A 143 -0.93 29.53 -9.51
N GLN A 144 -0.67 28.48 -10.29
CA GLN A 144 -0.93 27.09 -9.89
C GLN A 144 0.22 26.13 -10.25
N THR A 145 0.57 25.24 -9.32
CA THR A 145 1.57 24.18 -9.54
C THR A 145 1.09 22.85 -8.98
N ARG A 146 1.54 21.74 -9.59
CA ARG A 146 1.30 20.37 -9.12
C ARG A 146 2.60 19.77 -8.62
N LEU A 147 2.54 19.24 -7.40
CA LEU A 147 3.65 18.55 -6.74
C LEU A 147 3.31 17.09 -6.49
N ILE A 148 4.31 16.20 -6.61
CA ILE A 148 4.20 14.80 -6.18
C ILE A 148 5.19 14.50 -5.07
N PHE A 149 4.70 13.80 -4.04
CA PHE A 149 5.51 13.30 -2.94
C PHE A 149 5.44 11.77 -2.90
N GLY A 150 6.60 11.12 -2.91
CA GLY A 150 6.76 9.69 -2.69
C GLY A 150 7.28 9.35 -1.28
N GLY A 151 7.06 8.10 -0.90
CA GLY A 151 7.45 7.53 0.37
C GLY A 151 8.95 7.22 0.50
N ASP A 152 9.25 6.34 1.46
CA ASP A 152 10.61 5.88 1.77
C ASP A 152 11.20 5.05 0.62
N THR A 153 12.43 5.38 0.21
CA THR A 153 13.10 4.86 -1.00
C THR A 153 14.51 4.38 -0.66
N MET A 154 14.78 3.10 -0.87
CA MET A 154 16.07 2.43 -0.68
C MET A 154 16.20 1.28 -1.70
N ILE A 155 17.35 1.16 -2.38
CA ILE A 155 17.56 0.21 -3.50
C ILE A 155 18.85 -0.60 -3.31
N GLY A 156 19.09 -1.05 -2.08
CA GLY A 156 20.19 -1.93 -1.69
C GLY A 156 19.68 -3.21 -1.01
N ARG A 157 20.55 -3.92 -0.29
CA ARG A 157 20.20 -5.18 0.39
C ARG A 157 19.56 -6.18 -0.58
N ARG A 158 18.35 -6.66 -0.32
CA ARG A 158 17.69 -7.70 -1.15
C ARG A 158 17.42 -7.29 -2.59
N PHE A 159 17.55 -6.00 -2.93
CA PHE A 159 17.52 -5.59 -4.33
C PHE A 159 18.77 -6.05 -5.09
N VAL A 160 19.95 -6.00 -4.46
CA VAL A 160 21.24 -6.32 -5.09
C VAL A 160 21.80 -7.68 -4.71
N ASP A 161 21.31 -8.25 -3.62
CA ASP A 161 21.72 -9.53 -3.03
C ASP A 161 20.50 -10.13 -2.30
N ALA A 162 19.68 -10.86 -3.05
CA ALA A 162 18.37 -11.33 -2.61
C ALA A 162 18.43 -12.36 -1.47
N ASP A 163 19.44 -13.23 -1.47
CA ASP A 163 19.61 -14.28 -0.45
C ASP A 163 20.55 -13.88 0.69
N GLY A 164 21.27 -12.76 0.54
CA GLY A 164 22.10 -12.15 1.57
C GLY A 164 23.43 -12.86 1.78
N ASP A 165 23.93 -13.59 0.78
CA ASP A 165 25.18 -14.34 0.86
C ASP A 165 26.42 -13.49 0.54
N GLY A 166 26.21 -12.26 0.06
CA GLY A 166 27.24 -11.29 -0.30
C GLY A 166 27.69 -11.35 -1.77
N ILE A 167 27.03 -12.16 -2.62
CA ILE A 167 27.30 -12.26 -4.05
C ILE A 167 26.21 -11.53 -4.83
N GLU A 168 26.59 -10.47 -5.55
CA GLU A 168 25.66 -9.72 -6.41
C GLU A 168 25.62 -10.27 -7.85
N GLY A 169 24.48 -10.11 -8.50
CA GLY A 169 24.24 -10.46 -9.90
C GLY A 169 23.72 -11.88 -10.10
N GLU A 170 23.25 -12.52 -9.04
CA GLU A 170 22.74 -13.89 -9.04
C GLU A 170 21.25 -13.96 -9.44
N PRO A 171 20.73 -15.15 -9.80
CA PRO A 171 19.30 -15.32 -10.03
C PRO A 171 18.49 -14.99 -8.77
N GLY A 172 17.67 -13.96 -8.85
CA GLY A 172 16.87 -13.46 -7.72
C GLY A 172 17.09 -11.97 -7.49
N ASP A 173 18.30 -11.48 -7.79
CA ASP A 173 18.61 -10.06 -7.66
C ASP A 173 17.81 -9.24 -8.66
N LEU A 174 17.23 -8.16 -8.13
CA LEU A 174 16.42 -7.22 -8.88
C LEU A 174 17.26 -6.13 -9.54
N VAL A 175 18.44 -5.83 -8.98
CA VAL A 175 19.36 -4.78 -9.42
C VAL A 175 20.75 -5.38 -9.56
N ARG A 176 21.21 -5.53 -10.81
CA ARG A 176 22.46 -6.22 -11.11
C ARG A 176 23.60 -5.25 -11.39
N PRO A 177 24.86 -5.63 -11.11
CA PRO A 177 26.02 -4.74 -11.26
C PRO A 177 26.15 -4.08 -12.64
N ALA A 178 25.82 -4.80 -13.72
CA ALA A 178 25.97 -4.31 -15.09
C ALA A 178 24.81 -3.41 -15.60
N THR A 179 23.68 -3.40 -14.90
CA THR A 179 22.40 -2.81 -15.37
C THR A 179 21.69 -2.00 -14.29
N ARG A 180 22.40 -1.51 -13.28
CA ARG A 180 21.80 -0.87 -12.09
C ARG A 180 20.80 0.25 -12.44
N THR A 181 21.10 1.06 -13.46
CA THR A 181 20.22 2.13 -13.92
C THR A 181 18.96 1.57 -14.58
N GLU A 182 19.10 0.65 -15.54
CA GLU A 182 18.00 0.01 -16.26
C GLU A 182 17.10 -0.79 -15.32
N ASP A 183 17.69 -1.52 -14.38
CA ASP A 183 16.98 -2.30 -13.38
C ASP A 183 16.19 -1.38 -12.43
N THR A 184 16.77 -0.26 -12.02
CA THR A 184 16.04 0.74 -11.22
C THR A 184 14.86 1.35 -11.99
N LEU A 185 15.01 1.61 -13.30
CA LEU A 185 13.89 2.03 -14.15
C LEU A 185 12.82 0.95 -14.24
N ALA A 186 13.22 -0.32 -14.31
CA ALA A 186 12.30 -1.46 -14.34
C ALA A 186 11.50 -1.60 -13.04
N LEU A 187 12.11 -1.33 -11.88
CA LEU A 187 11.43 -1.32 -10.57
C LEU A 187 10.33 -0.24 -10.49
N LEU A 188 10.51 0.91 -11.14
CA LEU A 188 9.55 2.02 -11.11
C LEU A 188 8.65 2.10 -12.34
N LYS A 189 8.75 1.17 -13.29
CA LYS A 189 8.06 1.26 -14.58
C LYS A 189 6.54 1.40 -14.46
N TYR A 190 5.93 0.82 -13.42
CA TYR A 190 4.48 0.88 -13.18
C TYR A 190 4.02 2.20 -12.55
N LEU A 191 4.95 3.02 -12.04
CA LEU A 191 4.68 4.33 -11.44
C LEU A 191 5.21 5.49 -12.29
N ARG A 192 6.17 5.24 -13.19
CA ARG A 192 6.91 6.25 -13.95
C ARG A 192 6.03 7.34 -14.57
N ASP A 193 4.98 6.97 -15.29
CA ASP A 193 4.08 7.96 -15.91
C ASP A 193 3.37 8.82 -14.85
N SER A 194 2.97 8.24 -13.71
CA SER A 194 2.35 9.00 -12.62
C SER A 194 3.35 9.93 -11.95
N LEU A 195 4.58 9.48 -11.69
CA LEU A 195 5.66 10.29 -11.11
C LEU A 195 6.07 11.44 -12.04
N SER A 196 5.91 11.28 -13.35
CA SER A 196 6.24 12.29 -14.37
C SER A 196 5.10 13.28 -14.65
N ALA A 197 3.94 13.16 -13.98
CA ALA A 197 2.73 13.92 -14.30
C ALA A 197 2.56 15.22 -13.48
N ALA A 198 3.65 15.77 -12.94
CA ALA A 198 3.68 16.95 -12.08
C ALA A 198 4.77 17.94 -12.52
N ASP A 199 4.74 19.16 -11.98
CA ASP A 199 5.82 20.13 -12.20
C ASP A 199 7.09 19.75 -11.44
N TYR A 200 6.93 19.05 -10.31
CA TYR A 200 8.04 18.62 -9.47
C TYR A 200 7.67 17.40 -8.61
N THR A 201 8.54 16.39 -8.63
CA THR A 201 8.38 15.15 -7.85
C THR A 201 9.54 14.93 -6.90
N ILE A 202 9.24 14.64 -5.63
CA ILE A 202 10.25 14.40 -4.58
C ILE A 202 9.94 13.16 -3.75
N VAL A 203 10.96 12.42 -3.37
CA VAL A 203 10.85 11.18 -2.56
C VAL A 203 11.78 11.25 -1.33
N ASN A 204 11.58 10.40 -0.33
CA ASN A 204 12.55 10.26 0.77
C ASN A 204 13.61 9.22 0.42
N LEU A 205 14.84 9.65 0.13
CA LEU A 205 15.95 8.74 -0.14
C LEU A 205 16.59 8.33 1.18
N GLU A 206 16.18 7.18 1.69
CA GLU A 206 16.57 6.61 2.98
C GLU A 206 17.77 5.67 2.83
N SER A 207 18.78 6.11 2.07
CA SER A 207 19.97 5.33 1.81
C SER A 207 21.17 6.23 1.60
N THR A 208 22.34 5.76 2.04
CA THR A 208 23.61 6.37 1.63
C THR A 208 23.92 5.93 0.19
N MET A 209 24.34 6.86 -0.66
CA MET A 209 24.72 6.57 -2.05
C MET A 209 26.24 6.43 -2.15
N ALA A 210 26.73 5.19 -2.13
CA ALA A 210 28.17 4.88 -2.08
C ALA A 210 28.54 3.77 -3.06
N SER A 211 29.74 3.88 -3.64
CA SER A 211 30.29 2.92 -4.61
C SER A 211 30.64 1.55 -4.04
N GLN A 212 30.76 1.44 -2.71
CA GLN A 212 31.01 0.21 -1.97
C GLN A 212 30.55 0.40 -0.51
N PRO A 213 30.25 -0.69 0.23
CA PRO A 213 30.02 -0.59 1.66
C PRO A 213 31.24 0.03 2.36
N ILE A 214 31.05 1.13 3.10
CA ILE A 214 32.13 1.74 3.88
C ILE A 214 32.09 1.14 5.30
N PRO A 215 33.18 0.59 5.86
CA PRO A 215 33.15 0.11 7.24
C PRO A 215 32.76 1.24 8.22
N SER A 216 31.67 1.06 8.96
CA SER A 216 31.26 1.99 10.03
C SER A 216 31.77 1.48 11.37
N ASN A 217 32.43 2.33 12.14
CA ASN A 217 32.82 2.04 13.52
C ASN A 217 31.66 2.28 14.52
N CYS A 218 30.50 2.69 14.03
CA CYS A 218 29.30 2.92 14.82
C CYS A 218 28.37 1.69 14.70
N SER A 219 28.12 1.00 15.81
CA SER A 219 27.31 -0.22 15.86
C SER A 219 25.80 0.06 15.77
N LYS A 220 25.33 0.64 14.64
CA LYS A 220 23.90 0.75 14.33
C LYS A 220 23.37 -0.63 13.93
N SER A 221 22.17 -0.99 14.40
CA SER A 221 21.59 -2.33 14.15
C SER A 221 21.29 -2.62 12.69
N ILE A 222 21.00 -1.58 11.90
CA ILE A 222 20.71 -1.67 10.47
C ILE A 222 21.30 -0.44 9.79
N THR A 223 22.05 -0.68 8.70
CA THR A 223 22.63 0.37 7.84
C THR A 223 22.21 0.14 6.39
N PHE A 224 21.95 1.23 5.65
CA PHE A 224 21.52 1.19 4.26
C PHE A 224 22.50 1.93 3.35
N PHE A 225 22.95 1.24 2.31
CA PHE A 225 23.57 1.86 1.15
C PHE A 225 22.89 1.39 -0.13
N SER A 226 22.96 2.22 -1.16
CA SER A 226 22.58 1.89 -2.53
C SER A 226 23.69 2.40 -3.46
N TYR A 227 23.82 1.79 -4.63
CA TYR A 227 24.83 2.18 -5.61
C TYR A 227 24.45 3.48 -6.34
N PRO A 228 25.40 4.41 -6.59
CA PRO A 228 25.12 5.72 -7.22
C PRO A 228 24.37 5.64 -8.56
N GLU A 229 24.60 4.60 -9.35
CA GLU A 229 23.96 4.36 -10.65
C GLU A 229 22.44 4.21 -10.56
N THR A 230 21.91 3.82 -9.39
CA THR A 230 20.47 3.73 -9.15
C THR A 230 19.80 5.12 -9.15
N LEU A 231 20.54 6.19 -8.83
CA LEU A 231 20.02 7.58 -8.88
C LEU A 231 19.61 8.01 -10.29
N ALA A 232 20.34 7.56 -11.32
CA ALA A 232 19.98 7.83 -12.70
C ALA A 232 18.64 7.15 -13.07
N GLY A 233 18.38 5.97 -12.50
CA GLY A 233 17.10 5.28 -12.67
C GLY A 233 15.95 5.97 -11.93
N LEU A 234 16.20 6.51 -10.73
CA LEU A 234 15.23 7.37 -10.03
C LEU A 234 14.89 8.61 -10.87
N LYS A 235 15.90 9.33 -11.35
CA LYS A 235 15.71 10.53 -12.19
C LYS A 235 14.95 10.20 -13.48
N GLY A 236 15.32 9.12 -14.18
CA GLY A 236 14.64 8.68 -15.39
C GLY A 236 13.21 8.18 -15.19
N SER A 237 12.82 7.90 -13.93
CA SER A 237 11.45 7.53 -13.54
C SER A 237 10.56 8.74 -13.24
N GLY A 238 11.06 9.97 -13.39
CA GLY A 238 10.31 11.20 -13.16
C GLY A 238 10.46 11.79 -11.75
N ILE A 239 11.53 11.43 -11.02
CA ILE A 239 11.85 12.02 -9.71
C ILE A 239 12.81 13.19 -9.91
N ASP A 240 12.52 14.34 -9.32
CA ASP A 240 13.30 15.57 -9.49
C ASP A 240 14.24 15.88 -8.32
N GLY A 241 13.87 15.47 -7.12
CA GLY A 241 14.70 15.63 -5.95
C GLY A 241 14.45 14.59 -4.87
N VAL A 242 15.27 14.66 -3.83
CA VAL A 242 15.26 13.73 -2.71
C VAL A 242 15.35 14.46 -1.37
N ASN A 243 14.57 13.98 -0.40
CA ASN A 243 14.76 14.29 1.00
C ASN A 243 15.85 13.38 1.59
N LEU A 244 16.91 13.99 2.11
CA LEU A 244 18.02 13.35 2.81
C LEU A 244 17.95 13.54 4.33
N GLY A 245 16.99 14.33 4.82
CA GLY A 245 16.79 14.57 6.25
C GLY A 245 16.15 13.38 6.95
N ASN A 246 16.82 12.24 6.98
CA ASN A 246 16.33 11.00 7.59
C ASN A 246 17.41 10.33 8.48
N ASN A 247 17.05 9.21 9.08
CA ASN A 247 17.89 8.47 10.03
C ASN A 247 18.99 7.62 9.39
N HIS A 248 18.97 7.42 8.06
CA HIS A 248 19.93 6.57 7.35
C HIS A 248 20.98 7.33 6.53
N ILE A 249 20.85 8.65 6.45
CA ILE A 249 21.82 9.50 5.73
C ILE A 249 23.24 9.50 6.34
N TYR A 250 23.37 9.04 7.59
CA TYR A 250 24.64 9.04 8.32
C TYR A 250 25.14 7.62 8.69
N ASP A 251 24.60 6.59 8.06
CA ASP A 251 24.97 5.18 8.34
C ASP A 251 26.46 4.90 8.09
N TYR A 252 27.00 5.56 7.07
CA TYR A 252 28.40 5.49 6.65
C TYR A 252 29.18 6.76 6.98
N LEU A 253 28.70 7.48 8.01
CA LEU A 253 29.36 8.64 8.62
C LEU A 253 29.67 9.76 7.61
N SER A 254 30.67 10.59 7.91
CA SER A 254 31.05 11.73 7.09
C SER A 254 31.38 11.37 5.64
N SER A 255 32.07 10.24 5.41
CA SER A 255 32.42 9.79 4.06
C SER A 255 31.18 9.44 3.25
N GLY A 256 30.27 8.65 3.84
CA GLY A 256 29.02 8.26 3.17
C GLY A 256 28.12 9.44 2.88
N LEU A 257 27.95 10.37 3.82
CA LEU A 257 27.17 11.58 3.57
C LEU A 257 27.80 12.45 2.47
N ASN A 258 29.11 12.67 2.49
CA ASN A 258 29.78 13.47 1.46
C ASN A 258 29.66 12.84 0.07
N GLU A 259 29.86 11.52 -0.03
CA GLU A 259 29.69 10.78 -1.27
C GLU A 259 28.22 10.82 -1.73
N THR A 260 27.26 10.73 -0.81
CA THR A 260 25.84 10.87 -1.11
C THR A 260 25.50 12.24 -1.70
N LEU A 261 25.94 13.32 -1.05
CA LEU A 261 25.70 14.69 -1.54
C LEU A 261 26.31 14.90 -2.92
N PHE A 262 27.51 14.38 -3.17
CA PHE A 262 28.15 14.44 -4.47
C PHE A 262 27.38 13.65 -5.54
N ASN A 263 27.02 12.40 -5.24
CA ASN A 263 26.36 11.51 -6.20
C ASN A 263 24.93 11.95 -6.55
N VAL A 264 24.18 12.46 -5.57
CA VAL A 264 22.84 13.02 -5.80
C VAL A 264 22.91 14.24 -6.73
N ALA A 265 23.85 15.17 -6.47
CA ALA A 265 24.06 16.31 -7.35
C ALA A 265 24.54 15.89 -8.75
N ALA A 266 25.45 14.92 -8.84
CA ALA A 266 25.96 14.40 -10.11
C ALA A 266 24.88 13.71 -10.96
N ALA A 267 23.87 13.10 -10.32
CA ALA A 267 22.70 12.51 -10.98
C ALA A 267 21.67 13.56 -11.45
N GLY A 268 21.86 14.85 -11.14
CA GLY A 268 20.93 15.91 -11.50
C GLY A 268 19.64 15.91 -10.68
N LEU A 269 19.73 15.43 -9.43
CA LEU A 269 18.65 15.46 -8.44
C LEU A 269 18.89 16.59 -7.45
N ASP A 270 17.85 17.33 -7.11
CA ASP A 270 17.88 18.25 -5.99
C ASP A 270 17.91 17.48 -4.66
N ALA A 271 18.53 18.07 -3.62
CA ALA A 271 18.69 17.42 -2.32
C ALA A 271 18.37 18.38 -1.18
N ALA A 272 17.67 17.89 -0.16
CA ALA A 272 17.35 18.67 1.03
C ALA A 272 17.54 17.90 2.34
N GLY A 273 17.98 18.61 3.39
CA GLY A 273 17.91 18.15 4.77
C GLY A 273 19.15 17.47 5.33
N ALA A 274 20.31 17.56 4.67
CA ALA A 274 21.57 17.04 5.20
C ALA A 274 22.76 17.94 4.82
N GLY A 275 23.83 17.95 5.62
CA GLY A 275 24.98 18.80 5.34
C GLY A 275 26.14 18.62 6.30
N ALA A 276 27.22 19.37 6.07
CA ALA A 276 28.47 19.30 6.84
C ALA A 276 28.36 19.78 8.30
N SER A 277 27.32 20.56 8.59
CA SER A 277 26.98 21.14 9.88
C SER A 277 25.46 21.38 9.95
N ASN A 278 24.92 21.75 11.10
CA ASN A 278 23.50 22.09 11.21
C ASN A 278 23.16 23.32 10.34
N THR A 279 24.05 24.31 10.31
CA THR A 279 23.94 25.50 9.48
C THR A 279 24.00 25.17 7.99
N ASP A 280 24.86 24.26 7.57
CA ASP A 280 24.92 23.87 6.15
C ASP A 280 23.76 23.00 5.72
N ALA A 281 23.29 22.08 6.59
CA ALA A 281 22.08 21.31 6.33
C ALA A 281 20.85 22.23 6.14
N LEU A 282 20.74 23.33 6.92
CA LEU A 282 19.69 24.34 6.76
C LEU A 282 19.80 25.14 5.44
N LYS A 283 20.98 25.18 4.79
CA LYS A 283 21.16 25.85 3.48
C LYS A 283 20.74 24.98 2.30
N THR A 284 20.49 23.69 2.50
CA THR A 284 20.04 22.74 1.45
C THR A 284 18.55 22.88 1.13
N THR A 285 17.91 23.99 1.49
CA THR A 285 16.54 24.27 1.07
C THR A 285 16.46 24.27 -0.45
N ILE A 286 15.54 23.47 -0.99
CA ILE A 286 15.23 23.46 -2.42
C ILE A 286 14.33 24.65 -2.73
N TYR A 287 14.65 25.39 -3.80
CA TYR A 287 13.89 26.55 -4.25
C TYR A 287 13.48 26.39 -5.71
N HIS A 288 12.18 26.45 -5.97
CA HIS A 288 11.64 26.49 -7.32
C HIS A 288 10.52 27.51 -7.43
N THR A 289 10.29 28.00 -8.64
CA THR A 289 9.11 28.80 -8.97
C THR A 289 8.49 28.25 -10.24
N PHE A 290 7.30 27.66 -10.12
CA PHE A 290 6.52 27.15 -11.24
C PHE A 290 5.24 27.97 -11.35
N ASN A 291 4.94 28.49 -12.53
CA ASN A 291 3.70 29.24 -12.80
C ASN A 291 3.40 30.30 -11.71
N ASN A 292 4.37 31.14 -11.34
CA ASN A 292 4.30 32.15 -10.26
C ASN A 292 4.14 31.64 -8.82
N VAL A 293 4.09 30.32 -8.60
CA VAL A 293 4.09 29.71 -7.26
C VAL A 293 5.53 29.51 -6.83
N SER A 294 5.96 30.27 -5.80
CA SER A 294 7.30 30.13 -5.24
C SER A 294 7.32 29.12 -4.11
N LEU A 295 8.10 28.07 -4.27
CA LEU A 295 8.22 26.94 -3.35
C LEU A 295 9.50 27.03 -2.53
N SER A 296 9.47 26.44 -1.34
CA SER A 296 10.66 26.06 -0.59
C SER A 296 10.43 24.72 0.10
N MET A 297 11.41 23.81 0.02
CA MET A 297 11.30 22.47 0.62
C MET A 297 12.55 22.16 1.43
N LEU A 298 12.37 21.64 2.65
CA LEU A 298 13.50 21.25 3.49
C LEU A 298 13.21 19.98 4.28
N GLY A 299 14.20 19.08 4.27
CA GLY A 299 14.19 17.82 5.00
C GLY A 299 14.60 17.94 6.45
N PHE A 300 13.98 17.15 7.33
CA PHE A 300 14.31 17.11 8.75
C PHE A 300 14.20 15.69 9.31
N SER A 301 15.20 15.28 10.10
CA SER A 301 15.14 14.04 10.88
C SER A 301 14.66 14.33 12.30
N GLN A 302 13.60 13.64 12.72
CA GLN A 302 13.19 13.57 14.10
C GLN A 302 14.17 12.77 14.97
N ILE A 303 14.81 11.79 14.35
CA ILE A 303 15.62 10.78 15.03
C ILE A 303 17.03 11.31 15.15
N VAL A 304 17.44 11.59 16.39
CA VAL A 304 18.71 12.27 16.69
C VAL A 304 19.86 11.28 16.85
N THR A 305 19.68 10.28 17.69
CA THR A 305 20.79 9.40 18.12
C THR A 305 20.81 8.06 17.40
N GLY A 306 19.68 7.60 16.86
CA GLY A 306 19.56 6.26 16.30
C GLY A 306 19.76 5.14 17.33
N GLY A 307 19.59 5.45 18.63
CA GLY A 307 19.88 4.53 19.73
C GLY A 307 21.37 4.48 20.15
N LEU A 308 22.23 5.30 19.55
CA LEU A 308 23.67 5.31 19.82
C LEU A 308 24.05 6.32 20.92
N SER A 309 24.95 5.92 21.80
CA SER A 309 25.45 6.76 22.90
C SER A 309 26.59 7.69 22.45
N ASP A 310 27.45 7.23 21.54
CA ASP A 310 28.55 8.04 21.02
C ASP A 310 28.00 9.18 20.15
N ARG A 311 28.32 10.40 20.58
CA ARG A 311 27.92 11.64 19.93
C ARG A 311 28.45 11.74 18.50
N SER A 312 29.60 11.13 18.20
CA SER A 312 30.19 11.12 16.85
C SER A 312 29.33 10.33 15.85
N CYS A 313 28.59 9.34 16.37
CA CYS A 313 27.72 8.44 15.62
C CYS A 313 26.26 8.91 15.52
N TRP A 314 25.89 10.00 16.17
CA TRP A 314 24.50 10.51 16.08
C TRP A 314 24.13 10.80 14.62
N ILE A 315 22.86 10.74 14.29
CA ILE A 315 22.36 10.96 12.93
C ILE A 315 22.45 12.43 12.55
N THR A 316 22.12 13.32 13.47
CA THR A 316 21.92 14.74 13.14
C THR A 316 23.22 15.52 13.04
N ALA A 317 23.22 16.50 12.14
CA ALA A 317 24.29 17.47 11.97
C ALA A 317 24.37 18.40 13.19
N ARG A 318 25.56 18.91 13.48
CA ARG A 318 25.79 19.87 14.55
C ARG A 318 26.77 20.93 14.11
N ASP A 319 26.52 22.16 14.54
CA ASP A 319 27.52 23.22 14.43
C ASP A 319 28.63 22.97 15.45
N GLY A 320 29.86 23.30 15.06
CA GLY A 320 31.02 23.22 15.95
C GLY A 320 30.98 24.33 17.01
N ASN A 321 31.75 24.15 18.06
CA ASN A 321 31.99 25.15 19.09
C ASN A 321 33.47 25.13 19.52
N SER A 322 33.81 25.82 20.61
CA SER A 322 35.19 25.92 21.09
C SER A 322 35.80 24.59 21.55
N THR A 323 34.98 23.56 21.83
CA THR A 323 35.43 22.26 22.36
C THR A 323 35.17 21.09 21.43
N GLU A 324 34.30 21.26 20.42
CA GLU A 324 33.86 20.19 19.53
C GLU A 324 33.80 20.69 18.07
N PRO A 325 34.33 19.93 17.10
CA PRO A 325 34.21 20.31 15.70
C PRO A 325 32.75 20.22 15.21
N ALA A 326 32.48 20.88 14.08
CA ALA A 326 31.21 20.68 13.38
C ALA A 326 31.06 19.22 12.96
N LYS A 327 29.83 18.71 13.02
CA LYS A 327 29.51 17.34 12.68
C LYS A 327 28.55 17.31 11.49
N PRO A 328 28.86 16.54 10.43
CA PRO A 328 27.94 16.31 9.32
C PRO A 328 26.75 15.43 9.72
N GLY A 329 25.61 15.52 9.03
CA GLY A 329 24.45 14.67 9.27
C GLY A 329 23.13 15.24 8.74
N ALA A 330 22.01 14.65 9.19
CA ALA A 330 20.67 15.16 8.90
C ALA A 330 20.36 16.44 9.67
N LEU A 331 19.56 17.34 9.10
CA LEU A 331 19.02 18.49 9.83
C LEU A 331 18.05 17.99 10.91
N GLU A 332 18.29 18.35 12.17
CA GLU A 332 17.38 17.95 13.24
C GLU A 332 16.04 18.68 13.11
N ALA A 333 14.93 17.94 13.26
CA ALA A 333 13.57 18.46 13.37
C ALA A 333 13.30 19.13 14.74
N SER A 334 14.22 19.97 15.22
CA SER A 334 14.04 20.75 16.45
C SER A 334 13.05 21.89 16.20
N SER A 335 12.37 22.36 17.25
CA SER A 335 11.47 23.52 17.13
C SER A 335 12.22 24.76 16.59
N GLY A 336 13.50 24.92 16.97
CA GLY A 336 14.35 26.01 16.49
C GLY A 336 14.64 25.94 14.99
N ASN A 337 15.04 24.77 14.47
CA ASN A 337 15.34 24.60 13.05
C ASN A 337 14.08 24.74 12.18
N ILE A 338 12.95 24.13 12.61
CA ILE A 338 11.67 24.26 11.90
C ILE A 338 11.23 25.72 11.81
N LYS A 339 11.26 26.45 12.93
CA LYS A 339 10.92 27.88 12.95
C LYS A 339 11.86 28.70 12.09
N ARG A 340 13.18 28.45 12.16
CA ARG A 340 14.18 29.17 11.36
C ARG A 340 13.94 29.01 9.87
N PHE A 341 13.64 27.78 9.40
CA PHE A 341 13.26 27.53 8.03
C PHE A 341 12.00 28.34 7.66
N LEU A 342 10.91 28.13 8.39
CA LEU A 342 9.62 28.73 8.03
C LEU A 342 9.63 30.28 8.09
N GLN A 343 10.37 30.86 9.04
CA GLN A 343 10.56 32.32 9.13
C GLN A 343 11.39 32.86 7.97
N LYS A 344 12.48 32.17 7.61
CA LYS A 344 13.33 32.57 6.47
C LYS A 344 12.55 32.50 5.15
N GLU A 345 11.65 31.52 5.03
CA GLU A 345 10.87 31.28 3.83
C GLU A 345 9.49 31.92 3.83
N ALA A 346 9.28 32.94 4.67
CA ALA A 346 8.08 33.75 4.66
C ALA A 346 7.81 34.32 3.24
N GLY A 347 6.59 34.13 2.73
CA GLY A 347 6.19 34.53 1.38
C GLY A 347 6.37 33.46 0.30
N ARG A 348 6.89 32.27 0.65
CA ARG A 348 6.88 31.07 -0.20
C ARG A 348 5.90 30.03 0.34
N PHE A 349 5.48 29.10 -0.50
CA PHE A 349 4.82 27.87 -0.05
C PHE A 349 5.88 26.93 0.52
N ALA A 350 6.11 27.02 1.83
CA ALA A 350 7.15 26.28 2.54
C ALA A 350 6.69 24.88 2.97
N ILE A 351 7.46 23.85 2.64
CA ILE A 351 7.13 22.44 2.82
C ILE A 351 8.21 21.78 3.68
N PRO A 352 8.00 21.61 5.01
CA PRO A 352 8.85 20.76 5.83
C PRO A 352 8.54 19.28 5.54
N MET A 353 9.59 18.52 5.19
CA MET A 353 9.55 17.07 5.02
C MET A 353 10.19 16.42 6.24
N ILE A 354 9.40 15.77 7.10
CA ILE A 354 9.86 15.32 8.42
C ILE A 354 9.88 13.79 8.48
N HIS A 355 11.07 13.22 8.61
CA HIS A 355 11.27 11.79 8.77
C HIS A 355 11.33 11.42 10.26
N GLY A 356 10.35 10.67 10.76
CA GLY A 356 10.30 10.29 12.17
C GLY A 356 9.00 9.62 12.62
N GLY A 357 8.97 9.23 13.90
CA GLY A 357 7.83 8.51 14.48
C GLY A 357 8.24 7.15 15.03
N THR A 358 7.31 6.20 14.99
CA THR A 358 7.55 4.82 15.40
C THR A 358 7.27 3.94 14.20
N GLU A 359 8.23 3.07 13.87
CA GLU A 359 8.06 2.11 12.77
C GLU A 359 6.79 1.27 12.96
N TYR A 360 6.10 1.05 11.85
CA TYR A 360 4.89 0.23 11.74
C TYR A 360 3.69 0.70 12.58
N SER A 361 3.70 1.96 13.05
CA SER A 361 2.58 2.53 13.82
C SER A 361 1.50 3.14 12.93
N SER A 362 0.24 2.86 13.25
CA SER A 362 -0.92 3.43 12.53
C SER A 362 -1.17 4.92 12.83
N TYR A 363 -0.57 5.46 13.89
CA TYR A 363 -0.74 6.84 14.33
C TYR A 363 0.59 7.49 14.70
N PRO A 364 0.72 8.83 14.57
CA PRO A 364 1.95 9.54 14.88
C PRO A 364 2.26 9.55 16.38
N SER A 365 3.55 9.49 16.71
CA SER A 365 4.02 9.67 18.09
C SER A 365 3.80 11.10 18.60
N ASN A 366 3.80 11.30 19.92
CA ASN A 366 3.67 12.63 20.53
C ASN A 366 4.68 13.64 19.97
N ALA A 367 5.90 13.18 19.70
CA ALA A 367 6.96 14.02 19.14
C ALA A 367 6.67 14.44 17.69
N MET A 368 6.06 13.58 16.87
CA MET A 368 5.64 13.95 15.51
C MET A 368 4.45 14.89 15.51
N ARG A 369 3.44 14.64 16.36
CA ARG A 369 2.28 15.54 16.54
C ARG A 369 2.72 16.97 16.84
N SER A 370 3.64 17.15 17.79
CA SER A 370 4.17 18.46 18.15
C SER A 370 4.84 19.18 16.98
N ARG A 371 5.49 18.45 16.07
CA ARG A 371 6.15 19.02 14.88
C ARG A 371 5.17 19.41 13.80
N TYR A 372 4.09 18.65 13.59
CA TYR A 372 3.01 19.02 12.68
C TYR A 372 2.36 20.33 13.12
N VAL A 373 2.01 20.40 14.41
CA VAL A 373 1.42 21.61 15.01
C VAL A 373 2.39 22.79 14.94
N THR A 374 3.65 22.59 15.35
CA THR A 374 4.67 23.66 15.30
C THR A 374 4.89 24.17 13.88
N SER A 375 4.95 23.28 12.89
CA SER A 375 5.18 23.67 11.49
C SER A 375 4.03 24.52 10.96
N ILE A 376 2.80 24.08 11.14
CA ILE A 376 1.62 24.79 10.60
C ILE A 376 1.39 26.11 11.32
N LEU A 377 1.57 26.17 12.64
CA LEU A 377 1.51 27.43 13.40
C LEU A 377 2.62 28.43 13.04
N ASN A 378 3.67 27.98 12.35
CA ASN A 378 4.72 28.85 11.81
C ASN A 378 4.61 29.00 10.29
N ASN A 379 3.40 28.88 9.73
CA ASN A 379 3.10 29.16 8.33
C ASN A 379 3.68 28.17 7.30
N ALA A 380 3.83 26.89 7.69
CA ALA A 380 4.04 25.82 6.70
C ALA A 380 2.83 25.68 5.78
N GLY A 381 3.07 25.55 4.47
CA GLY A 381 2.01 25.38 3.47
C GLY A 381 1.36 23.99 3.53
N VAL A 382 2.19 22.96 3.72
CA VAL A 382 1.80 21.56 3.98
C VAL A 382 2.98 20.85 4.64
N VAL A 383 2.72 19.91 5.55
CA VAL A 383 3.76 19.03 6.13
C VAL A 383 3.71 17.66 5.46
N ILE A 384 4.86 17.14 5.05
CA ILE A 384 5.01 15.80 4.46
C ILE A 384 5.87 14.96 5.40
N SER A 385 5.49 13.70 5.66
CA SER A 385 6.18 12.88 6.67
C SER A 385 6.41 11.45 6.23
N HIS A 386 7.46 10.86 6.80
CA HIS A 386 8.10 9.59 6.42
C HIS A 386 8.56 8.83 7.67
N HIS A 387 9.08 7.60 7.53
CA HIS A 387 9.67 6.73 8.57
C HIS A 387 8.81 5.55 9.07
N PRO A 388 7.49 5.69 9.33
CA PRO A 388 6.74 4.54 9.84
C PRO A 388 6.72 3.33 8.89
N HIS A 389 7.12 3.49 7.63
CA HIS A 389 7.06 2.49 6.55
C HIS A 389 5.64 1.96 6.26
N THR A 390 4.63 2.50 6.94
CA THR A 390 3.22 2.15 6.80
C THR A 390 2.40 3.42 6.59
N THR A 391 1.30 3.31 5.85
CA THR A 391 0.38 4.44 5.66
C THR A 391 -0.20 4.91 6.99
N GLN A 392 -0.19 6.22 7.22
CA GLN A 392 -1.00 6.87 8.24
C GLN A 392 -2.09 7.74 7.58
N GLY A 393 -3.06 8.18 8.37
CA GLY A 393 -4.11 9.10 7.93
C GLY A 393 -3.58 10.47 7.51
N ILE A 394 -4.48 11.34 7.05
CA ILE A 394 -4.20 12.74 6.75
C ILE A 394 -4.71 13.60 7.90
N GLY A 395 -3.83 14.46 8.42
CA GLY A 395 -4.15 15.41 9.47
C GLY A 395 -4.42 16.83 8.94
N LEU A 396 -5.05 17.61 9.80
CA LEU A 396 -5.25 19.04 9.65
C LEU A 396 -4.85 19.75 10.95
N VAL A 397 -4.19 20.89 10.80
CA VAL A 397 -3.99 21.87 11.88
C VAL A 397 -4.45 23.22 11.35
N ASN A 398 -5.13 24.00 12.18
CA ASN A 398 -5.43 25.38 11.82
C ASN A 398 -4.18 26.24 11.99
N ASP A 399 -3.82 27.02 10.98
CA ASP A 399 -2.76 28.02 11.08
C ASP A 399 -3.16 29.19 12.01
N THR A 400 -2.30 30.18 12.15
CA THR A 400 -2.53 31.34 13.02
C THR A 400 -3.69 32.24 12.57
N THR A 401 -4.19 32.07 11.34
CA THR A 401 -5.39 32.75 10.82
C THR A 401 -6.67 31.95 11.06
N GLY A 402 -6.55 30.71 11.55
CA GLY A 402 -7.67 29.78 11.70
C GLY A 402 -7.90 28.91 10.46
N SER A 403 -7.11 29.06 9.40
CA SER A 403 -7.28 28.31 8.16
C SER A 403 -6.67 26.91 8.26
N PRO A 404 -7.38 25.84 7.86
CA PRO A 404 -6.85 24.48 7.95
C PRO A 404 -5.76 24.21 6.91
N ARG A 405 -4.61 23.70 7.36
CA ARG A 405 -3.49 23.21 6.53
C ARG A 405 -3.30 21.70 6.71
N PHE A 406 -2.89 21.04 5.64
CA PHE A 406 -2.68 19.59 5.64
C PHE A 406 -1.37 19.19 6.32
N ALA A 407 -1.40 18.04 7.00
CA ALA A 407 -0.25 17.26 7.41
C ALA A 407 -0.41 15.82 6.90
N VAL A 408 0.43 15.42 5.94
CA VAL A 408 0.52 14.02 5.50
C VAL A 408 1.38 13.28 6.52
N LEU A 409 0.76 12.37 7.29
CA LEU A 409 1.35 11.84 8.52
C LEU A 409 2.35 10.70 8.27
N SER A 410 2.16 9.92 7.20
CA SER A 410 3.12 8.92 6.67
C SER A 410 2.62 8.36 5.34
N LEU A 411 3.46 8.38 4.31
CA LEU A 411 3.15 7.86 2.97
C LEU A 411 3.35 6.34 2.86
N GLY A 412 4.15 5.74 3.74
CA GLY A 412 4.68 4.39 3.57
C GLY A 412 5.91 4.35 2.68
N ASN A 413 6.19 3.18 2.09
CA ASN A 413 7.31 2.96 1.19
C ASN A 413 6.97 3.39 -0.25
N LEU A 414 7.98 3.79 -1.01
CA LEU A 414 7.93 3.83 -2.47
C LEU A 414 8.76 2.69 -3.07
N LEU A 415 9.96 2.46 -2.53
CA LEU A 415 10.84 1.33 -2.86
C LEU A 415 11.56 0.89 -1.59
N PHE A 416 11.31 -0.33 -1.14
CA PHE A 416 11.94 -0.86 0.07
C PHE A 416 11.86 -2.40 0.12
N ASP A 417 12.82 -3.05 0.79
CA ASP A 417 12.96 -4.51 0.85
C ASP A 417 12.32 -5.17 2.09
N GLN A 418 11.30 -4.52 2.66
CA GLN A 418 10.64 -4.98 3.89
C GLN A 418 9.65 -6.11 3.62
N GLU A 419 9.52 -7.01 4.61
CA GLU A 419 8.59 -8.16 4.58
C GLU A 419 7.55 -8.08 5.72
N VAL A 420 7.38 -6.88 6.28
CA VAL A 420 6.35 -6.61 7.29
C VAL A 420 5.05 -6.32 6.56
N PHE A 421 3.98 -7.05 6.90
CA PHE A 421 2.73 -7.07 6.13
C PHE A 421 2.12 -5.68 5.90
N GLU A 422 2.23 -4.80 6.88
CA GLU A 422 1.69 -3.44 6.85
C GLU A 422 2.44 -2.53 5.87
N THR A 423 3.69 -2.87 5.51
CA THR A 423 4.56 -2.05 4.64
C THR A 423 4.28 -2.22 3.15
N PHE A 424 3.52 -3.25 2.77
CA PHE A 424 3.18 -3.48 1.37
C PHE A 424 2.15 -2.48 0.84
N GLN A 425 1.42 -1.78 1.70
CA GLN A 425 0.48 -0.73 1.28
C GLN A 425 1.10 0.64 1.49
N SER A 426 1.00 1.49 0.47
CA SER A 426 1.55 2.84 0.48
C SER A 426 0.75 3.75 -0.45
N TYR A 427 1.12 5.02 -0.54
CA TYR A 427 0.55 5.92 -1.55
C TYR A 427 1.54 7.03 -1.93
N ILE A 428 1.46 7.50 -3.17
CA ILE A 428 2.02 8.81 -3.53
C ILE A 428 0.95 9.89 -3.32
N VAL A 429 1.40 11.10 -3.00
CA VAL A 429 0.54 12.28 -2.84
C VAL A 429 0.69 13.17 -4.06
N ILE A 430 -0.42 13.63 -4.62
CA ILE A 430 -0.47 14.73 -5.58
C ILE A 430 -1.08 15.94 -4.87
N ALA A 431 -0.33 17.04 -4.78
CA ALA A 431 -0.78 18.30 -4.20
C ALA A 431 -0.89 19.37 -5.30
N ASP A 432 -2.11 19.80 -5.60
CA ASP A 432 -2.35 20.94 -6.49
C ASP A 432 -2.35 22.22 -5.65
N VAL A 433 -1.27 22.99 -5.72
CA VAL A 433 -1.06 24.24 -4.98
C VAL A 433 -1.53 25.42 -5.82
N GLU A 434 -2.23 26.35 -5.19
CA GLU A 434 -2.71 27.59 -5.79
C GLU A 434 -2.27 28.79 -4.95
N LYS A 435 -1.81 29.86 -5.60
CA LYS A 435 -1.54 31.14 -4.95
C LYS A 435 -2.81 31.99 -4.94
N GLN A 436 -3.20 32.45 -3.77
CA GLN A 436 -4.38 33.28 -3.54
C GLN A 436 -3.96 34.61 -2.92
N GLY A 437 -3.76 35.63 -3.77
CA GLY A 437 -3.18 36.90 -3.35
C GLY A 437 -1.73 36.73 -2.89
N THR A 438 -1.48 36.96 -1.60
CA THR A 438 -0.17 36.77 -0.97
C THR A 438 -0.02 35.42 -0.27
N ASP A 439 -1.09 34.63 -0.17
CA ASP A 439 -1.10 33.31 0.47
C ASP A 439 -1.06 32.18 -0.59
N TYR A 440 -0.82 30.97 -0.13
CA TYR A 440 -0.82 29.75 -0.93
C TYR A 440 -1.69 28.69 -0.28
N VAL A 441 -2.33 27.85 -1.08
CA VAL A 441 -3.24 26.83 -0.59
C VAL A 441 -3.11 25.55 -1.37
N VAL A 442 -3.21 24.41 -0.69
CA VAL A 442 -3.44 23.13 -1.36
C VAL A 442 -4.91 23.06 -1.74
N SER A 443 -5.21 23.36 -3.01
CA SER A 443 -6.58 23.30 -3.57
C SER A 443 -7.12 21.88 -3.59
N HIS A 444 -6.26 20.91 -3.93
CA HIS A 444 -6.59 19.49 -3.98
C HIS A 444 -5.42 18.66 -3.45
N LEU A 445 -5.73 17.75 -2.53
CA LEU A 445 -4.80 16.72 -2.06
C LEU A 445 -5.35 15.35 -2.49
N LYS A 446 -4.69 14.72 -3.45
CA LYS A 446 -5.06 13.41 -4.01
C LYS A 446 -4.03 12.38 -3.58
N LEU A 447 -4.47 11.18 -3.24
CA LEU A 447 -3.61 10.04 -2.95
C LEU A 447 -3.78 9.02 -4.07
N VAL A 448 -2.66 8.44 -4.50
CA VAL A 448 -2.62 7.35 -5.47
C VAL A 448 -2.12 6.10 -4.75
N PRO A 449 -3.02 5.17 -4.41
CA PRO A 449 -2.67 3.98 -3.66
C PRO A 449 -1.73 3.04 -4.43
N ILE A 450 -0.77 2.47 -3.70
CA ILE A 450 0.28 1.57 -4.20
C ILE A 450 0.26 0.28 -3.37
N HIS A 451 0.53 -0.84 -4.04
CA HIS A 451 0.89 -2.10 -3.43
C HIS A 451 2.31 -2.50 -3.84
N HIS A 452 3.09 -3.04 -2.90
CA HIS A 452 4.39 -3.62 -3.20
C HIS A 452 4.24 -5.11 -3.37
N GLU A 453 4.63 -5.59 -4.53
CA GLU A 453 4.74 -7.00 -4.82
C GLU A 453 6.20 -7.33 -5.13
N ASN A 454 6.81 -8.26 -4.38
CA ASN A 454 8.22 -8.61 -4.54
C ASN A 454 9.12 -7.36 -4.56
N TYR A 455 8.84 -6.40 -3.67
CA TYR A 455 9.51 -5.10 -3.55
C TYR A 455 9.29 -4.11 -4.72
N VAL A 456 8.51 -4.49 -5.74
CA VAL A 456 8.13 -3.63 -6.87
C VAL A 456 6.81 -2.91 -6.57
N PRO A 457 6.77 -1.57 -6.57
CA PRO A 457 5.53 -0.83 -6.38
C PRO A 457 4.66 -0.89 -7.64
N LYS A 458 3.37 -1.16 -7.44
CA LYS A 458 2.34 -1.22 -8.47
C LYS A 458 1.14 -0.35 -8.04
N LEU A 459 0.53 0.39 -8.96
CA LEU A 459 -0.66 1.19 -8.64
C LEU A 459 -1.86 0.28 -8.42
N LEU A 460 -2.69 0.60 -7.43
CA LEU A 460 -3.93 -0.15 -7.19
C LEU A 460 -5.10 0.41 -8.02
N THR A 461 -6.01 -0.47 -8.41
CA THR A 461 -7.29 -0.12 -9.06
C THR A 461 -8.48 -0.74 -8.31
N GLY A 462 -9.69 -0.43 -8.79
CA GLY A 462 -10.92 -1.13 -8.40
C GLY A 462 -11.17 -1.21 -6.90
N LYS A 463 -11.48 -2.42 -6.43
CA LYS A 463 -11.83 -2.67 -5.02
C LYS A 463 -10.63 -2.45 -4.08
N ALA A 464 -9.40 -2.78 -4.49
CA ALA A 464 -8.22 -2.61 -3.66
C ALA A 464 -7.89 -1.12 -3.43
N LEU A 465 -7.96 -0.29 -4.48
CA LEU A 465 -7.84 1.17 -4.35
C LEU A 465 -8.86 1.69 -3.33
N ALA A 466 -10.12 1.28 -3.48
CA ALA A 466 -11.18 1.69 -2.58
C ALA A 466 -10.94 1.22 -1.13
N ARG A 467 -10.44 -0.02 -0.95
CA ARG A 467 -10.13 -0.60 0.36
C ARG A 467 -9.03 0.20 1.08
N LEU A 468 -7.92 0.51 0.41
CA LEU A 468 -6.84 1.31 0.98
C LEU A 468 -7.30 2.76 1.22
N GLY A 469 -8.06 3.35 0.30
CA GLY A 469 -8.63 4.69 0.48
C GLY A 469 -9.55 4.80 1.70
N ARG A 470 -10.39 3.79 1.96
CA ARG A 470 -11.20 3.74 3.17
C ARG A 470 -10.38 3.52 4.44
N ASP A 471 -9.29 2.77 4.36
CA ASP A 471 -8.40 2.57 5.49
C ASP A 471 -7.71 3.88 5.90
N ILE A 472 -7.20 4.65 4.92
CA ILE A 472 -6.64 5.98 5.16
C ILE A 472 -7.74 6.93 5.71
N GLY A 473 -8.96 6.85 5.18
CA GLY A 473 -10.14 7.55 5.70
C GLY A 473 -10.43 7.22 7.16
N HIS A 474 -10.38 5.94 7.53
CA HIS A 474 -10.52 5.49 8.90
C HIS A 474 -9.40 6.04 9.79
N LEU A 475 -8.14 5.91 9.39
CA LEU A 475 -6.99 6.43 10.15
C LEU A 475 -7.06 7.96 10.32
N SER A 476 -7.65 8.68 9.38
CA SER A 476 -7.87 10.12 9.49
C SER A 476 -8.98 10.43 10.51
N THR A 477 -10.15 9.79 10.36
CA THR A 477 -11.31 9.99 11.26
C THR A 477 -10.99 9.59 12.72
N TYR A 478 -10.21 8.54 12.91
CA TYR A 478 -9.85 8.00 14.23
C TYR A 478 -8.49 8.49 14.75
N LEU A 479 -7.88 9.46 14.08
CA LEU A 479 -6.68 10.12 14.57
C LEU A 479 -6.95 10.69 15.98
N PRO A 480 -6.17 10.30 17.01
CA PRO A 480 -6.35 10.83 18.36
C PRO A 480 -6.30 12.37 18.36
N THR A 481 -7.21 13.01 19.08
CA THR A 481 -7.28 14.49 19.16
C THR A 481 -6.26 15.07 20.13
N SER A 482 -5.68 14.24 20.99
CA SER A 482 -4.73 14.63 22.04
C SER A 482 -3.50 13.71 22.02
N PRO A 483 -2.33 14.19 22.47
CA PRO A 483 -1.16 13.35 22.66
C PRO A 483 -1.44 12.17 23.62
N SER A 484 -0.75 11.06 23.42
CA SER A 484 -0.81 9.92 24.35
C SER A 484 -0.42 10.38 25.76
N GLY A 485 -1.24 10.00 26.76
CA GLY A 485 -1.09 10.44 28.14
C GLY A 485 -1.69 11.80 28.48
N SER A 486 -2.33 12.48 27.51
CA SER A 486 -3.00 13.77 27.70
C SER A 486 -4.47 13.71 27.26
N SER A 487 -5.35 14.41 27.97
CA SER A 487 -6.73 14.67 27.53
C SER A 487 -6.87 16.00 26.78
N THR A 488 -5.88 16.88 26.83
CA THR A 488 -5.92 18.20 26.19
C THR A 488 -5.60 18.10 24.70
N PRO A 489 -6.52 18.55 23.80
CA PRO A 489 -6.25 18.57 22.37
C PRO A 489 -5.08 19.48 22.00
N ASP A 490 -4.25 19.04 21.05
CA ASP A 490 -3.09 19.78 20.55
C ASP A 490 -3.35 20.54 19.24
N GLY A 491 -4.58 20.47 18.73
CA GLY A 491 -5.00 21.12 17.49
C GLY A 491 -4.84 20.26 16.23
N LEU A 492 -4.17 19.11 16.31
CA LEU A 492 -4.14 18.14 15.23
C LEU A 492 -5.43 17.32 15.21
N ARG A 493 -6.15 17.38 14.07
CA ARG A 493 -7.39 16.63 13.82
C ARG A 493 -7.31 15.89 12.48
N GLY A 494 -8.19 14.92 12.27
CA GLY A 494 -8.31 14.23 10.97
C GLY A 494 -8.86 15.10 9.85
N ALA A 495 -8.36 14.90 8.63
CA ALA A 495 -9.04 15.32 7.41
C ALA A 495 -10.17 14.35 7.03
N VAL A 496 -11.10 14.79 6.17
CA VAL A 496 -12.06 13.87 5.55
C VAL A 496 -11.41 13.26 4.33
N VAL A 497 -11.26 11.93 4.32
CA VAL A 497 -10.59 11.19 3.24
C VAL A 497 -11.46 10.03 2.75
N PHE A 498 -11.66 9.93 1.44
CA PHE A 498 -12.43 8.84 0.83
C PHE A 498 -12.01 8.57 -0.63
N PRO A 499 -12.19 7.34 -1.13
CA PRO A 499 -12.02 7.03 -2.55
C PRO A 499 -13.16 7.63 -3.37
N ASP A 500 -12.86 8.19 -4.55
CA ASP A 500 -13.85 8.61 -5.54
C ASP A 500 -13.30 8.37 -6.95
N GLY A 501 -13.93 7.46 -7.69
CA GLY A 501 -13.41 6.94 -8.95
C GLY A 501 -12.04 6.27 -8.78
N HIS A 502 -11.03 6.78 -9.50
CA HIS A 502 -9.68 6.23 -9.59
C HIS A 502 -8.65 6.93 -8.68
N ARG A 503 -9.13 7.71 -7.70
CA ARG A 503 -8.28 8.43 -6.73
C ARG A 503 -8.86 8.30 -5.33
N VAL A 504 -8.02 8.62 -4.35
CA VAL A 504 -8.46 8.94 -2.99
C VAL A 504 -8.26 10.43 -2.78
N TYR A 505 -9.27 11.13 -2.26
CA TYR A 505 -9.21 12.57 -2.04
C TYR A 505 -9.23 12.89 -0.55
N SER A 506 -8.49 13.94 -0.17
CA SER A 506 -8.51 14.51 1.17
C SER A 506 -9.01 15.95 1.14
N PHE A 507 -9.88 16.29 2.08
CA PHE A 507 -10.55 17.58 2.14
C PHE A 507 -10.32 18.27 3.49
N ARG A 508 -10.15 19.58 3.41
CA ARG A 508 -9.95 20.46 4.57
C ARG A 508 -11.26 21.04 5.10
N ASP A 509 -12.28 21.11 4.23
CA ASP A 509 -13.57 21.72 4.51
C ASP A 509 -14.74 20.91 3.91
N ALA A 510 -15.91 20.97 4.57
CA ALA A 510 -17.11 20.25 4.17
C ALA A 510 -17.75 20.77 2.86
N SER A 511 -17.43 22.00 2.45
CA SER A 511 -17.88 22.56 1.16
C SER A 511 -17.24 21.87 -0.06
N GLN A 512 -16.18 21.09 0.14
CA GLN A 512 -15.43 20.43 -0.93
C GLN A 512 -15.92 19.01 -1.25
N TYR A 513 -16.99 18.55 -0.59
CA TYR A 513 -17.60 17.25 -0.89
C TYR A 513 -19.09 17.25 -0.59
N THR A 514 -19.81 16.31 -1.16
CA THR A 514 -21.21 16.02 -0.79
C THR A 514 -21.31 14.65 -0.15
N THR A 515 -22.39 14.45 0.62
CA THR A 515 -22.70 13.14 1.21
C THR A 515 -24.13 12.78 0.93
N LEU A 516 -24.39 11.51 0.61
CA LEU A 516 -25.73 10.95 0.52
C LEU A 516 -25.88 9.86 1.57
N SER A 517 -26.89 10.03 2.43
CA SER A 517 -27.25 9.05 3.45
C SER A 517 -28.45 8.22 2.97
N SER A 518 -28.35 6.91 3.14
CA SER A 518 -29.48 5.99 2.93
C SER A 518 -29.49 4.93 4.02
N ALA A 519 -30.52 4.10 4.07
CA ALA A 519 -30.61 3.01 5.01
C ALA A 519 -31.05 1.72 4.31
N GLN A 520 -30.42 0.61 4.69
CA GLN A 520 -30.77 -0.72 4.19
C GLN A 520 -31.22 -1.59 5.37
N THR A 521 -32.38 -2.22 5.24
CA THR A 521 -32.84 -3.22 6.22
C THR A 521 -32.52 -4.62 5.73
N LEU A 522 -31.95 -5.43 6.61
CA LEU A 522 -31.71 -6.86 6.38
C LEU A 522 -32.17 -7.68 7.58
N THR A 523 -32.31 -8.98 7.36
CA THR A 523 -32.67 -9.95 8.40
C THR A 523 -31.49 -10.87 8.66
N ALA A 524 -31.11 -11.04 9.93
CA ALA A 524 -30.08 -11.99 10.35
C ALA A 524 -30.66 -13.07 11.25
N ALA A 525 -30.29 -14.32 10.98
CA ALA A 525 -30.62 -15.44 11.85
C ALA A 525 -29.88 -15.31 13.20
N VAL A 526 -30.61 -15.57 14.28
CA VAL A 526 -30.08 -15.55 15.65
C VAL A 526 -30.01 -16.99 16.15
N SER A 527 -28.85 -17.38 16.65
CA SER A 527 -28.65 -18.69 17.27
C SER A 527 -29.49 -18.79 18.55
N ALA A 528 -30.38 -19.79 18.62
CA ALA A 528 -31.17 -20.06 19.82
C ALA A 528 -30.30 -20.46 21.03
N VAL A 529 -29.09 -20.96 20.79
CA VAL A 529 -28.15 -21.40 21.84
C VAL A 529 -27.34 -20.23 22.38
N THR A 530 -26.77 -19.41 21.49
CA THR A 530 -25.83 -18.35 21.88
C THR A 530 -26.47 -16.96 21.95
N GLN A 531 -27.71 -16.82 21.48
CA GLN A 531 -28.42 -15.53 21.37
C GLN A 531 -27.59 -14.49 20.60
N SER A 532 -26.92 -14.94 19.54
CA SER A 532 -26.02 -14.12 18.73
C SER A 532 -26.18 -14.41 17.23
N THR A 533 -25.71 -13.46 16.41
CA THR A 533 -25.57 -13.66 14.96
C THR A 533 -24.15 -14.12 14.64
N SER A 534 -23.95 -14.70 13.44
CA SER A 534 -22.60 -14.78 12.85
C SER A 534 -22.07 -13.37 12.51
N ALA A 535 -20.79 -13.25 12.14
CA ALA A 535 -20.28 -12.00 11.59
C ALA A 535 -20.97 -11.71 10.25
N ILE A 536 -21.47 -10.49 10.10
CA ILE A 536 -22.18 -10.02 8.91
C ILE A 536 -21.31 -8.99 8.23
N GLU A 537 -21.12 -9.16 6.92
CA GLU A 537 -20.38 -8.23 6.09
C GLU A 537 -21.27 -7.04 5.70
N PHE A 538 -20.71 -5.84 5.79
CA PHE A 538 -21.37 -4.62 5.33
C PHE A 538 -21.26 -4.52 3.81
N SER A 539 -22.37 -4.80 3.12
CA SER A 539 -22.45 -4.72 1.66
C SER A 539 -22.43 -3.27 1.18
N ARG A 540 -21.27 -2.81 0.71
CA ARG A 540 -21.09 -1.44 0.21
C ARG A 540 -21.79 -1.23 -1.13
N THR A 541 -22.46 -0.09 -1.29
CA THR A 541 -23.14 0.31 -2.52
C THR A 541 -22.22 1.02 -3.51
N SER A 542 -21.09 1.54 -3.05
CA SER A 542 -20.08 2.22 -3.87
C SER A 542 -18.70 2.17 -3.18
N PRO A 543 -17.60 2.48 -3.89
CA PRO A 543 -16.27 2.60 -3.29
C PRO A 543 -16.20 3.51 -2.05
N SER A 544 -16.98 4.59 -2.03
CA SER A 544 -17.01 5.60 -0.97
C SER A 544 -18.07 5.37 0.10
N ASP A 545 -18.84 4.28 0.01
CA ASP A 545 -19.90 3.95 0.97
C ASP A 545 -19.32 3.48 2.29
N MET A 546 -19.83 4.02 3.40
CA MET A 546 -19.38 3.77 4.76
C MET A 546 -20.55 3.41 5.67
N LEU A 547 -20.31 2.49 6.62
CA LEU A 547 -21.28 2.14 7.64
C LEU A 547 -21.43 3.32 8.62
N SER A 548 -22.57 4.00 8.58
CA SER A 548 -22.79 5.26 9.29
C SER A 548 -23.71 5.14 10.50
N SER A 549 -24.53 4.10 10.56
CA SER A 549 -25.35 3.78 11.72
C SER A 549 -25.79 2.32 11.74
N ILE A 550 -26.17 1.83 12.91
CA ILE A 550 -26.77 0.51 13.10
C ILE A 550 -27.96 0.66 14.01
N LYS A 551 -29.09 0.07 13.63
CA LYS A 551 -30.32 -0.03 14.43
C LYS A 551 -30.91 -1.42 14.32
N THR A 552 -31.54 -1.92 15.39
CA THR A 552 -32.27 -3.19 15.41
C THR A 552 -33.74 -2.98 15.79
N ASN A 553 -34.59 -3.95 15.46
CA ASN A 553 -36.00 -3.96 15.90
C ASN A 553 -36.20 -4.49 17.33
N THR A 554 -35.15 -5.03 17.96
CA THR A 554 -35.17 -5.59 19.32
C THR A 554 -33.84 -5.31 20.03
N ALA A 555 -33.84 -5.29 21.36
CA ALA A 555 -32.63 -5.08 22.14
C ALA A 555 -31.54 -6.09 21.79
N ALA A 556 -30.34 -5.58 21.49
CA ALA A 556 -29.15 -6.34 21.16
C ALA A 556 -27.90 -5.48 21.41
N THR A 557 -26.81 -6.13 21.82
CA THR A 557 -25.46 -5.52 21.84
C THR A 557 -24.81 -5.74 20.49
N THR A 558 -24.20 -4.70 19.92
CA THR A 558 -23.49 -4.79 18.64
C THR A 558 -21.98 -4.76 18.85
N GLU A 559 -21.24 -5.54 18.08
CA GLU A 559 -19.80 -5.36 17.85
C GLU A 559 -19.56 -5.03 16.36
N TYR A 560 -18.55 -4.22 16.07
CA TYR A 560 -18.16 -3.85 14.72
C TYR A 560 -16.64 -3.84 14.56
N GLY A 561 -16.17 -4.13 13.35
CA GLY A 561 -14.76 -4.44 13.11
C GLY A 561 -14.32 -4.32 11.64
N ARG A 562 -13.01 -4.43 11.44
CA ARG A 562 -12.34 -4.36 10.12
C ARG A 562 -11.78 -5.71 9.73
N ASP A 563 -11.66 -5.94 8.43
CA ASP A 563 -10.84 -7.04 7.92
C ASP A 563 -9.37 -6.61 7.87
N ILE A 564 -8.52 -7.38 8.54
CA ILE A 564 -7.07 -7.14 8.62
C ILE A 564 -6.26 -8.07 7.69
N LEU A 565 -6.90 -9.01 6.97
CA LEU A 565 -6.22 -9.89 6.01
C LEU A 565 -5.96 -9.21 4.65
N LYS A 566 -6.84 -8.29 4.23
CA LYS A 566 -6.72 -7.42 3.04
C LYS A 566 -6.71 -8.11 1.65
N TYR A 567 -6.14 -9.31 1.51
CA TYR A 567 -5.94 -10.05 0.25
C TYR A 567 -6.59 -11.45 0.27
N GLY A 568 -7.72 -11.57 0.97
CA GLY A 568 -8.46 -12.84 1.08
C GLY A 568 -9.56 -13.01 0.03
N ASP A 569 -9.74 -12.02 -0.85
CA ASP A 569 -10.60 -12.10 -2.05
C ASP A 569 -9.84 -12.65 -3.27
N PHE A 570 -8.51 -12.84 -3.18
CA PHE A 570 -7.67 -13.45 -4.22
C PHE A 570 -7.73 -12.77 -5.59
N GLU A 571 -8.17 -11.53 -5.62
CA GLU A 571 -8.28 -10.73 -6.84
C GLU A 571 -6.95 -10.06 -7.18
N ASP A 572 -6.62 -10.04 -8.47
CA ASP A 572 -5.52 -9.25 -9.02
C ASP A 572 -6.01 -7.79 -9.25
N ASN A 573 -5.59 -6.90 -8.36
CA ASN A 573 -6.06 -5.51 -8.31
C ASN A 573 -4.97 -4.47 -8.54
N ASP A 574 -3.74 -4.89 -8.79
CA ASP A 574 -2.67 -3.97 -9.13
C ASP A 574 -2.55 -3.82 -10.65
N VAL A 575 -1.78 -2.83 -11.07
CA VAL A 575 -1.69 -2.42 -12.46
C VAL A 575 -0.31 -2.75 -12.99
N ASP A 576 -0.23 -3.89 -13.66
CA ASP A 576 1.04 -4.42 -14.13
C ASP A 576 0.90 -5.28 -15.40
N GLY A 577 1.85 -6.18 -15.68
CA GLY A 577 1.81 -7.09 -16.82
C GLY A 577 1.41 -8.53 -16.50
N ASP A 578 1.33 -8.87 -15.22
CA ASP A 578 1.09 -10.21 -14.71
C ASP A 578 -0.42 -10.40 -14.50
N TYR A 579 -0.82 -11.61 -14.06
CA TYR A 579 -2.23 -11.94 -13.85
C TYR A 579 -2.41 -13.19 -13.03
N SER A 580 -3.52 -13.21 -12.28
CA SER A 580 -3.86 -14.30 -11.36
C SER A 580 -2.71 -14.60 -10.42
N GLU A 581 -2.00 -13.54 -10.05
CA GLU A 581 -0.96 -13.61 -9.06
C GLU A 581 -1.59 -13.64 -7.67
N GLY A 582 -0.88 -14.27 -6.76
CA GLY A 582 -1.29 -14.40 -5.37
C GLY A 582 -0.04 -14.39 -4.52
N THR A 583 0.81 -13.40 -4.77
CA THR A 583 2.13 -13.24 -4.16
C THR A 583 2.07 -13.10 -2.65
N SER A 584 0.93 -12.67 -2.11
CA SER A 584 0.66 -12.71 -0.66
C SER A 584 0.53 -14.13 -0.08
N TRP A 585 0.42 -15.16 -0.92
CA TRP A 585 0.17 -16.56 -0.55
C TRP A 585 1.26 -17.50 -1.05
N SER A 586 1.55 -18.57 -0.30
CA SER A 586 2.55 -19.57 -0.68
C SER A 586 2.03 -20.47 -1.81
N GLN A 587 2.52 -20.30 -3.04
CA GLN A 587 2.02 -21.04 -4.21
C GLN A 587 2.92 -22.19 -4.67
N THR A 588 2.34 -23.22 -5.29
CA THR A 588 2.99 -24.31 -6.04
C THR A 588 2.02 -24.87 -7.09
N ASN A 589 2.46 -25.85 -7.89
CA ASN A 589 1.58 -26.63 -8.77
C ASN A 589 0.41 -27.38 -8.07
N ALA A 590 0.37 -27.43 -6.74
CA ALA A 590 -0.71 -28.05 -5.96
C ALA A 590 -1.52 -27.02 -5.16
N ARG A 591 -1.18 -25.73 -5.29
CA ARG A 591 -1.88 -24.61 -4.64
C ARG A 591 -1.60 -23.29 -5.35
N TYR A 592 -2.59 -22.69 -5.97
CA TYR A 592 -2.41 -21.46 -6.74
C TYR A 592 -3.73 -20.71 -6.87
N ILE A 593 -3.70 -19.50 -7.42
CA ILE A 593 -4.92 -18.73 -7.71
C ILE A 593 -5.45 -19.14 -9.09
N GLU A 594 -6.72 -19.54 -9.15
CA GLU A 594 -7.42 -19.94 -10.37
C GLU A 594 -8.65 -19.04 -10.61
N ASN A 595 -9.16 -19.03 -11.84
CA ASN A 595 -10.14 -18.05 -12.31
C ASN A 595 -11.47 -18.65 -12.78
N ASN A 596 -11.53 -19.96 -12.97
CA ASN A 596 -12.69 -20.68 -13.49
C ASN A 596 -13.76 -20.99 -12.42
N VAL A 597 -13.35 -21.42 -11.24
CA VAL A 597 -14.23 -21.79 -10.11
C VAL A 597 -14.06 -20.79 -8.97
N VAL A 598 -14.62 -19.61 -9.19
CA VAL A 598 -14.63 -18.52 -8.22
C VAL A 598 -15.98 -18.39 -7.51
N ARG A 599 -15.99 -17.74 -6.35
CA ARG A 599 -17.21 -17.44 -5.60
C ARG A 599 -17.66 -16.00 -5.85
N SER A 600 -16.71 -15.08 -5.89
CA SER A 600 -16.93 -13.70 -6.32
C SER A 600 -15.76 -13.21 -7.20
N GLY A 601 -16.01 -12.14 -7.96
CA GLY A 601 -15.05 -11.54 -8.89
C GLY A 601 -14.33 -12.53 -9.82
N THR A 602 -13.00 -12.59 -9.79
CA THR A 602 -12.19 -13.24 -10.83
C THR A 602 -11.15 -14.24 -10.35
N GLY A 603 -10.81 -14.27 -9.06
CA GLY A 603 -9.80 -15.20 -8.53
C GLY A 603 -10.30 -15.99 -7.32
N ALA A 604 -9.84 -17.22 -7.18
CA ALA A 604 -10.00 -18.02 -5.96
C ALA A 604 -8.76 -18.89 -5.73
N LEU A 605 -8.40 -19.12 -4.47
CA LEU A 605 -7.32 -20.04 -4.14
C LEU A 605 -7.79 -21.48 -4.28
N VAL A 606 -7.08 -22.31 -5.04
CA VAL A 606 -7.32 -23.75 -5.13
C VAL A 606 -6.23 -24.55 -4.44
N LEU A 607 -6.61 -25.63 -3.75
CA LEU A 607 -5.71 -26.66 -3.21
C LEU A 607 -6.01 -27.98 -3.93
N LEU A 608 -4.97 -28.64 -4.46
CA LEU A 608 -5.08 -29.88 -5.22
C LEU A 608 -4.40 -31.04 -4.49
N ARG A 609 -5.06 -32.21 -4.49
CA ARG A 609 -4.49 -33.48 -4.04
C ARG A 609 -5.01 -34.68 -4.82
N ASN A 610 -4.18 -35.70 -4.97
CA ASN A 610 -4.56 -37.01 -5.49
C ASN A 610 -4.57 -38.04 -4.36
N SER A 611 -5.40 -39.07 -4.44
CA SER A 611 -5.47 -40.14 -3.43
C SER A 611 -4.18 -40.95 -3.27
N SER A 612 -3.29 -40.90 -4.27
CA SER A 612 -1.93 -41.47 -4.19
C SER A 612 -0.96 -40.63 -3.36
N ASN A 613 -1.29 -39.36 -3.08
CA ASN A 613 -0.45 -38.54 -2.20
C ASN A 613 -0.53 -39.04 -0.76
N ILE A 614 0.59 -39.03 -0.04
CA ILE A 614 0.70 -39.46 1.37
C ILE A 614 0.77 -38.28 2.36
N THR A 615 0.75 -37.04 1.87
CA THR A 615 0.87 -35.81 2.69
C THR A 615 -0.17 -34.76 2.30
N ASP A 616 -0.58 -33.94 3.27
CA ASP A 616 -1.43 -32.76 3.06
C ASP A 616 -0.76 -31.72 2.15
N THR A 617 -1.56 -30.93 1.40
CA THR A 617 -1.10 -29.64 0.83
C THR A 617 -1.52 -28.54 1.78
N ALA A 618 -0.69 -27.50 1.91
CA ALA A 618 -1.02 -26.35 2.72
C ALA A 618 -0.62 -25.06 2.01
N CYS A 619 -1.52 -24.08 1.99
CA CYS A 619 -1.27 -22.72 1.54
C CYS A 619 -1.36 -21.77 2.73
N ASN A 620 -0.38 -20.90 2.90
CA ASN A 620 -0.40 -19.87 3.94
C ASN A 620 -0.13 -18.49 3.35
N ASN A 621 -0.64 -17.45 4.02
CA ASN A 621 -0.15 -16.10 3.75
C ASN A 621 1.32 -16.01 4.15
N GLN A 622 2.15 -15.40 3.31
CA GLN A 622 3.61 -15.40 3.49
C GLN A 622 4.04 -14.57 4.70
N ASN A 623 3.36 -13.44 4.93
CA ASN A 623 3.73 -12.47 5.97
C ASN A 623 2.76 -12.51 7.15
N ARG A 624 3.29 -12.30 8.35
CA ARG A 624 2.48 -12.28 9.59
C ARG A 624 1.61 -11.02 9.64
N ILE A 625 0.34 -11.18 9.99
CA ILE A 625 -0.61 -10.09 10.14
C ILE A 625 -0.62 -9.65 11.59
N SER A 626 -0.30 -8.39 11.88
CA SER A 626 -0.25 -7.88 13.25
C SER A 626 -1.64 -7.52 13.78
N PHE A 627 -1.82 -7.66 15.09
CA PHE A 627 -3.02 -7.22 15.81
C PHE A 627 -2.69 -6.88 17.27
N PRO A 628 -3.43 -5.98 17.92
CA PRO A 628 -3.21 -5.68 19.34
C PRO A 628 -3.44 -6.90 20.24
N ALA A 629 -2.54 -7.16 21.19
CA ALA A 629 -2.69 -8.27 22.14
C ALA A 629 -4.03 -8.20 22.89
N GLY A 630 -4.69 -9.36 23.09
CA GLY A 630 -5.99 -9.46 23.75
C GLY A 630 -7.20 -9.09 22.87
N SER A 631 -6.99 -8.80 21.59
CA SER A 631 -8.06 -8.50 20.65
C SER A 631 -9.00 -9.70 20.41
N LYS A 632 -10.27 -9.40 20.14
CA LYS A 632 -11.22 -10.41 19.65
C LYS A 632 -11.10 -10.53 18.13
N LEU A 633 -11.00 -11.76 17.65
CA LEU A 633 -10.87 -12.07 16.23
C LEU A 633 -11.95 -13.04 15.77
N THR A 634 -12.42 -12.89 14.53
CA THR A 634 -13.26 -13.88 13.84
C THR A 634 -12.65 -14.19 12.48
N LEU A 635 -12.41 -15.46 12.21
CA LEU A 635 -11.99 -15.98 10.91
C LEU A 635 -13.24 -16.40 10.14
N ARG A 636 -13.41 -15.90 8.91
CA ARG A 636 -14.52 -16.28 8.03
C ARG A 636 -14.05 -16.41 6.58
N GLY A 637 -14.82 -17.12 5.77
CA GLY A 637 -14.57 -17.24 4.34
C GLY A 637 -15.49 -18.28 3.70
N TRP A 638 -15.26 -18.57 2.43
CA TRP A 638 -16.07 -19.51 1.66
C TRP A 638 -15.20 -20.62 1.10
N ILE A 639 -15.75 -21.84 1.11
CA ILE A 639 -15.09 -23.00 0.55
C ILE A 639 -16.02 -23.80 -0.36
N ARG A 640 -15.44 -24.40 -1.39
CA ARG A 640 -16.10 -25.37 -2.26
C ARG A 640 -15.21 -26.59 -2.40
N GLY A 641 -15.79 -27.79 -2.33
CA GLY A 641 -15.05 -29.04 -2.41
C GLY A 641 -15.51 -29.86 -3.61
N GLN A 642 -14.56 -30.42 -4.34
CA GLN A 642 -14.81 -31.41 -5.39
C GLN A 642 -13.97 -32.63 -5.08
N ASN A 643 -14.63 -33.72 -4.64
CA ASN A 643 -13.95 -34.93 -4.16
C ASN A 643 -12.81 -34.58 -3.18
N SER A 644 -13.03 -33.60 -2.32
CA SER A 644 -12.00 -33.09 -1.41
C SER A 644 -11.63 -34.14 -0.37
N GLY A 645 -10.37 -34.15 0.06
CA GLY A 645 -10.01 -34.76 1.33
C GLY A 645 -10.46 -33.89 2.50
N THR A 646 -9.95 -34.18 3.71
CA THR A 646 -10.27 -33.34 4.87
C THR A 646 -9.69 -31.95 4.66
N PHE A 647 -10.53 -30.92 4.75
CA PHE A 647 -10.09 -29.52 4.68
C PHE A 647 -10.02 -28.91 6.07
N LYS A 648 -8.98 -28.12 6.35
CA LYS A 648 -8.78 -27.44 7.62
C LYS A 648 -8.37 -25.99 7.38
N VAL A 649 -8.87 -25.07 8.21
CA VAL A 649 -8.27 -23.75 8.36
C VAL A 649 -7.56 -23.71 9.70
N ARG A 650 -6.27 -23.43 9.66
CA ARG A 650 -5.38 -23.40 10.80
C ARG A 650 -4.82 -22.00 11.00
N ILE A 651 -4.74 -21.57 12.25
CA ILE A 651 -4.08 -20.32 12.61
C ILE A 651 -2.83 -20.64 13.42
N ARG A 652 -1.73 -19.96 13.07
CA ARG A 652 -0.53 -19.89 13.89
C ARG A 652 -0.43 -18.52 14.52
N PHE A 653 -0.23 -18.47 15.82
CA PHE A 653 -0.03 -17.23 16.57
C PHE A 653 1.44 -17.04 16.91
N TYR A 654 1.88 -15.78 16.91
CA TYR A 654 3.26 -15.41 17.16
C TYR A 654 3.32 -14.31 18.22
N ASP A 655 4.39 -14.32 19.01
CA ASP A 655 4.71 -13.24 19.94
C ASP A 655 5.35 -12.05 19.19
N LYS A 656 5.70 -10.99 19.94
CA LYS A 656 6.34 -9.79 19.41
C LYS A 656 7.69 -10.05 18.72
N ASN A 657 8.39 -11.12 19.10
CA ASN A 657 9.69 -11.49 18.55
C ASN A 657 9.54 -12.43 17.33
N GLY A 658 8.32 -12.89 17.05
CA GLY A 658 8.05 -13.86 15.99
C GLY A 658 8.22 -15.31 16.38
N ALA A 659 8.32 -15.63 17.67
CA ALA A 659 8.25 -17.01 18.12
C ALA A 659 6.80 -17.52 18.01
N ILE A 660 6.63 -18.76 17.52
CA ILE A 660 5.32 -19.42 17.47
C ILE A 660 4.85 -19.69 18.91
N ILE A 661 3.69 -19.15 19.27
CA ILE A 661 3.03 -19.39 20.56
C ILE A 661 2.10 -20.59 20.47
N SER A 662 1.30 -20.67 19.41
CA SER A 662 0.33 -21.75 19.23
C SER A 662 0.01 -22.01 17.78
N THR A 663 -0.49 -23.22 17.51
CA THR A 663 -1.00 -23.64 16.21
C THR A 663 -2.30 -24.41 16.43
N THR A 664 -3.41 -23.90 15.89
CA THR A 664 -4.74 -24.45 16.14
C THR A 664 -5.47 -24.66 14.82
N ASN A 665 -6.12 -25.81 14.65
CA ASN A 665 -7.07 -26.01 13.54
C ASN A 665 -8.43 -25.42 13.97
N ASN A 666 -8.72 -24.20 13.54
CA ASN A 666 -9.92 -23.46 13.94
C ASN A 666 -11.17 -23.94 13.19
N PHE A 667 -11.02 -24.47 11.98
CA PHE A 667 -12.11 -25.02 11.20
C PHE A 667 -11.69 -26.35 10.58
N THR A 668 -12.62 -27.31 10.49
CA THR A 668 -12.43 -28.58 9.79
C THR A 668 -13.70 -28.95 9.04
N LYS A 669 -13.56 -29.33 7.77
CA LYS A 669 -14.62 -29.83 6.91
C LYS A 669 -14.31 -31.27 6.52
N THR A 670 -15.31 -32.14 6.65
CA THR A 670 -15.20 -33.55 6.28
C THR A 670 -14.96 -33.71 4.77
N PRO A 671 -14.26 -34.77 4.35
CA PRO A 671 -14.06 -35.10 2.94
C PRO A 671 -15.37 -35.15 2.14
N GLY A 672 -15.30 -34.83 0.84
CA GLY A 672 -16.41 -35.00 -0.10
C GLY A 672 -16.57 -33.88 -1.12
N THR A 673 -17.72 -33.86 -1.78
CA THR A 673 -18.11 -32.83 -2.75
C THR A 673 -19.20 -31.95 -2.15
N TYR A 674 -19.00 -30.64 -2.17
CA TYR A 674 -19.94 -29.66 -1.64
C TYR A 674 -19.81 -28.33 -2.40
N GLY A 675 -20.95 -27.64 -2.55
CA GLY A 675 -20.98 -26.28 -3.10
C GLY A 675 -20.34 -25.25 -2.18
N TRP A 676 -20.31 -23.99 -2.62
CA TRP A 676 -19.84 -22.87 -1.83
C TRP A 676 -20.53 -22.83 -0.46
N THR A 677 -19.75 -23.04 0.59
CA THR A 677 -20.18 -23.12 1.98
C THR A 677 -19.36 -22.14 2.80
N ALA A 678 -20.02 -21.27 3.56
CA ALA A 678 -19.34 -20.35 4.46
C ALA A 678 -18.78 -21.09 5.68
N TYR A 679 -17.64 -20.61 6.19
CA TYR A 679 -17.21 -20.84 7.56
C TYR A 679 -17.10 -19.51 8.31
N ASN A 680 -17.39 -19.54 9.60
CA ASN A 680 -17.29 -18.38 10.49
C ASN A 680 -16.93 -18.87 11.90
N VAL A 681 -15.72 -18.57 12.35
CA VAL A 681 -15.14 -19.11 13.58
C VAL A 681 -14.55 -17.98 14.41
N ASP A 682 -15.02 -17.84 15.65
CA ASP A 682 -14.38 -16.97 16.62
C ASP A 682 -13.04 -17.58 17.06
N VAL A 683 -12.01 -16.73 17.07
CA VAL A 683 -10.63 -17.15 17.32
C VAL A 683 -10.18 -16.55 18.64
N THR A 684 -9.80 -17.42 19.58
CA THR A 684 -9.18 -17.02 20.84
C THR A 684 -7.66 -16.96 20.65
N ALA A 685 -7.12 -15.75 20.53
CA ALA A 685 -5.68 -15.54 20.52
C ALA A 685 -5.09 -15.75 21.93
N PRO A 686 -3.92 -16.38 22.08
CA PRO A 686 -3.17 -16.38 23.33
C PRO A 686 -2.89 -14.94 23.81
N ALA A 687 -2.82 -14.73 25.14
CA ALA A 687 -2.75 -13.39 25.73
C ALA A 687 -1.56 -12.53 25.25
N ASN A 688 -0.43 -13.16 24.91
CA ASN A 688 0.78 -12.51 24.43
C ASN A 688 0.93 -12.54 22.89
N ALA A 689 -0.05 -13.06 22.15
CA ALA A 689 -0.01 -13.08 20.70
C ALA A 689 -0.21 -11.67 20.13
N GLN A 690 0.63 -11.30 19.16
CA GLN A 690 0.60 -9.99 18.50
C GLN A 690 0.55 -10.09 16.98
N SER A 691 0.75 -11.29 16.41
CA SER A 691 0.55 -11.51 14.99
C SER A 691 0.14 -12.95 14.69
N LEU A 692 -0.39 -13.18 13.48
CA LEU A 692 -0.85 -14.50 13.05
C LEU A 692 -0.55 -14.80 11.57
N THR A 693 -0.57 -16.09 11.24
CA THR A 693 -0.70 -16.59 9.85
C THR A 693 -1.87 -17.57 9.75
N ILE A 694 -2.52 -17.58 8.60
CA ILE A 694 -3.62 -18.47 8.22
C ILE A 694 -3.05 -19.55 7.30
N TRP A 695 -3.46 -20.78 7.53
CA TRP A 695 -3.04 -21.95 6.78
C TRP A 695 -4.29 -22.70 6.33
N TYR A 696 -4.51 -22.75 5.02
CA TYR A 696 -5.49 -23.65 4.41
C TYR A 696 -4.81 -24.98 4.15
N VAL A 697 -5.42 -26.07 4.61
CA VAL A 697 -4.82 -27.40 4.51
C VAL A 697 -5.84 -28.36 3.91
N GLN A 698 -5.42 -29.10 2.89
CA GLN A 698 -6.20 -30.18 2.28
C GLN A 698 -5.44 -31.49 2.35
N SER A 699 -6.07 -32.50 2.91
CA SER A 699 -5.59 -33.88 2.88
C SER A 699 -5.86 -34.58 1.54
N PRO A 700 -5.14 -35.66 1.22
CA PRO A 700 -5.48 -36.53 0.09
C PRO A 700 -6.94 -37.01 0.15
N PRO A 701 -7.65 -37.07 -1.00
CA PRO A 701 -9.00 -37.63 -1.06
C PRO A 701 -8.97 -39.15 -1.00
N LEU A 702 -10.14 -39.78 -0.82
CA LEU A 702 -10.26 -41.25 -0.75
C LEU A 702 -9.93 -41.94 -2.07
N SER A 703 -10.17 -41.29 -3.21
CA SER A 703 -9.88 -41.82 -4.55
C SER A 703 -9.67 -40.66 -5.53
N GLY A 704 -8.89 -40.87 -6.59
CA GLY A 704 -8.74 -39.90 -7.69
C GLY A 704 -8.19 -38.54 -7.26
N GLU A 705 -8.57 -37.49 -7.98
CA GLU A 705 -8.19 -36.10 -7.70
C GLU A 705 -9.24 -35.40 -6.85
N GLY A 706 -8.79 -34.59 -5.90
CA GLY A 706 -9.59 -33.81 -4.97
C GLY A 706 -9.14 -32.36 -4.95
N ARG A 707 -10.11 -31.46 -4.86
CA ARG A 707 -9.91 -30.01 -4.94
C ARG A 707 -10.72 -29.28 -3.88
N VAL A 708 -10.13 -28.25 -3.30
CA VAL A 708 -10.83 -27.28 -2.45
C VAL A 708 -10.51 -25.89 -2.96
N TYR A 709 -11.55 -25.14 -3.26
CA TYR A 709 -11.50 -23.73 -3.60
C TYR A 709 -11.82 -22.91 -2.36
N ILE A 710 -11.07 -21.84 -2.12
CA ILE A 710 -11.24 -20.88 -1.02
C ILE A 710 -11.36 -19.50 -1.62
N ASP A 711 -12.33 -18.74 -1.12
CA ASP A 711 -12.60 -17.38 -1.61
C ASP A 711 -13.21 -16.51 -0.49
N ASP A 712 -13.17 -15.19 -0.67
CA ASP A 712 -13.72 -14.14 0.20
C ASP A 712 -13.39 -14.36 1.70
N THR A 713 -12.12 -14.64 2.00
CA THR A 713 -11.66 -14.84 3.36
C THR A 713 -11.35 -13.50 4.05
N ALA A 714 -11.70 -13.41 5.33
CA ALA A 714 -11.37 -12.28 6.18
C ALA A 714 -10.95 -12.72 7.58
N ILE A 715 -10.06 -11.92 8.20
CA ILE A 715 -9.85 -11.92 9.65
C ILE A 715 -10.45 -10.63 10.18
N VAL A 716 -11.57 -10.75 10.88
CA VAL A 716 -12.26 -9.61 11.48
C VAL A 716 -11.62 -9.28 12.82
N LEU A 717 -11.02 -8.10 12.92
CA LEU A 717 -10.62 -7.48 14.17
C LEU A 717 -11.79 -6.65 14.72
N TRP A 718 -12.35 -7.06 15.86
CA TRP A 718 -13.44 -6.34 16.51
C TRP A 718 -12.89 -5.16 17.32
N GLU A 719 -13.23 -3.94 16.92
CA GLU A 719 -12.63 -2.70 17.44
C GLU A 719 -13.58 -1.90 18.33
N GLY A 720 -14.89 -2.07 18.16
CA GLY A 720 -15.87 -1.34 18.93
C GLY A 720 -17.11 -2.16 19.27
N LYS A 721 -17.82 -1.67 20.30
CA LYS A 721 -19.06 -2.26 20.80
C LYS A 721 -20.07 -1.18 21.15
N ASN A 722 -21.36 -1.51 21.04
CA ASN A 722 -22.46 -0.69 21.55
C ASN A 722 -23.44 -1.59 22.32
N THR A 723 -23.83 -1.18 23.52
CA THR A 723 -24.66 -1.97 24.44
C THR A 723 -26.17 -1.90 24.13
N THR A 724 -26.64 -0.93 23.34
CA THR A 724 -28.04 -0.89 22.90
C THR A 724 -28.17 -0.50 21.44
N SER A 725 -28.76 -1.38 20.64
CA SER A 725 -28.93 -1.18 19.20
C SER A 725 -30.39 -0.87 18.82
N LEU A 726 -31.33 -1.03 19.77
CA LEU A 726 -32.77 -0.82 19.54
C LEU A 726 -33.10 0.63 19.14
N THR A 727 -32.50 1.60 19.81
CA THR A 727 -32.67 3.03 19.51
C THR A 727 -31.83 3.47 18.30
N GLY A 728 -30.90 2.63 17.86
CA GLY A 728 -29.88 2.95 16.89
C GLY A 728 -28.75 3.81 17.45
N PHE A 729 -27.58 3.76 16.79
CA PHE A 729 -26.45 4.62 17.07
C PHE A 729 -25.70 4.98 15.79
N SER A 730 -25.05 6.14 15.80
CA SER A 730 -24.23 6.61 14.68
C SER A 730 -22.78 6.20 14.86
N LEU A 731 -22.10 6.00 13.73
CA LEU A 731 -20.69 5.70 13.63
C LEU A 731 -19.97 6.86 12.92
N PRO A 732 -18.83 7.34 13.44
CA PRO A 732 -18.01 8.32 12.74
C PRO A 732 -17.62 7.83 11.35
N THR A 733 -17.67 8.73 10.37
CA THR A 733 -17.41 8.44 8.95
C THR A 733 -16.58 9.57 8.34
N PRO A 734 -15.65 9.29 7.40
CA PRO A 734 -15.36 8.00 6.77
C PRO A 734 -14.73 6.94 7.69
N ASN A 735 -15.03 5.65 7.48
CA ASN A 735 -14.47 4.53 8.24
C ASN A 735 -14.28 3.29 7.36
N ASN A 736 -13.55 2.28 7.85
CA ASN A 736 -13.30 1.04 7.13
C ASN A 736 -13.96 -0.18 7.80
N TRP A 737 -14.93 0.05 8.69
CA TRP A 737 -15.67 -1.05 9.32
C TRP A 737 -16.47 -1.78 8.26
N SER A 738 -16.11 -3.03 8.07
CA SER A 738 -16.64 -3.89 7.01
C SER A 738 -17.46 -5.04 7.60
N TYR A 739 -17.46 -5.17 8.92
CA TYR A 739 -18.15 -6.25 9.63
C TYR A 739 -18.84 -5.75 10.88
N PHE A 740 -19.99 -6.36 11.18
CA PHE A 740 -20.72 -6.19 12.41
C PHE A 740 -21.33 -7.53 12.85
N ARG A 741 -21.62 -7.67 14.14
CA ARG A 741 -22.37 -8.80 14.70
C ARG A 741 -23.17 -8.38 15.92
N PHE A 742 -24.17 -9.17 16.28
CA PHE A 742 -24.98 -8.92 17.46
C PHE A 742 -24.79 -10.03 18.48
N ASN A 743 -24.49 -9.62 19.70
CA ASN A 743 -24.38 -10.47 20.88
C ASN A 743 -25.53 -10.15 21.82
N THR A 744 -25.99 -11.11 22.62
CA THR A 744 -27.04 -10.89 23.64
C THR A 744 -28.30 -10.26 23.02
N VAL A 745 -28.81 -10.87 21.95
CA VAL A 745 -30.12 -10.55 21.39
C VAL A 745 -31.20 -10.99 22.38
N ALA A 746 -32.30 -10.25 22.49
CA ALA A 746 -33.40 -10.62 23.39
C ALA A 746 -33.88 -12.09 23.16
N PRO A 747 -34.32 -12.78 24.23
CA PRO A 747 -34.76 -14.17 24.14
C PRO A 747 -35.90 -14.37 23.12
N ALA A 748 -35.98 -15.58 22.55
CA ALA A 748 -37.01 -15.98 21.57
C ALA A 748 -37.03 -15.20 20.24
N VAL A 749 -36.02 -14.38 19.95
CA VAL A 749 -35.82 -13.79 18.61
C VAL A 749 -35.09 -14.80 17.73
N ALA A 750 -35.76 -15.36 16.73
CA ALA A 750 -35.12 -16.22 15.73
C ALA A 750 -34.50 -15.43 14.56
N ASN A 751 -35.07 -14.27 14.26
CA ASN A 751 -34.69 -13.40 13.15
C ASN A 751 -34.62 -11.96 13.63
N LEU A 752 -33.43 -11.37 13.61
CA LEU A 752 -33.19 -9.98 13.98
C LEU A 752 -33.30 -9.11 12.73
N GLN A 753 -34.18 -8.10 12.75
CA GLN A 753 -34.20 -7.08 11.70
C GLN A 753 -33.20 -5.98 12.06
N ILE A 754 -32.34 -5.66 11.11
CA ILE A 754 -31.22 -4.74 11.25
C ILE A 754 -31.36 -3.68 10.18
N THR A 755 -31.37 -2.42 10.58
CA THR A 755 -31.29 -1.27 9.68
C THR A 755 -29.87 -0.70 9.77
N LEU A 756 -29.16 -0.71 8.65
CA LEU A 756 -27.82 -0.17 8.50
C LEU A 756 -27.90 1.17 7.80
N GLY A 757 -27.21 2.17 8.35
CA GLY A 757 -26.98 3.44 7.68
C GLY A 757 -25.83 3.32 6.69
N HIS A 758 -26.08 3.75 5.46
CA HIS A 758 -25.09 3.93 4.41
C HIS A 758 -24.81 5.41 4.28
N LYS A 759 -23.55 5.80 4.17
CA LYS A 759 -23.15 7.18 3.87
C LYS A 759 -22.08 7.16 2.80
N THR A 760 -22.47 7.62 1.62
CA THR A 760 -21.59 7.74 0.45
C THR A 760 -21.07 9.17 0.34
N TYR A 761 -19.86 9.30 -0.20
CA TYR A 761 -19.17 10.57 -0.38
C TYR A 761 -18.87 10.80 -1.85
N SER A 762 -18.87 12.07 -2.27
CA SER A 762 -18.48 12.47 -3.62
C SER A 762 -17.70 13.78 -3.57
N ALA A 763 -16.58 13.84 -4.28
CA ALA A 763 -15.73 15.01 -4.32
C ALA A 763 -16.38 16.16 -5.10
N LEU A 764 -16.23 17.39 -4.59
CA LEU A 764 -16.49 18.63 -5.31
C LEU A 764 -15.15 19.30 -5.62
N LEU A 765 -14.58 19.00 -6.78
CA LEU A 765 -13.27 19.49 -7.19
C LEU A 765 -13.33 20.90 -7.81
N LYS A 766 -14.30 21.72 -7.41
CA LYS A 766 -14.54 23.03 -8.04
C LYS A 766 -13.42 24.02 -7.83
#